data_AF-A0A7Z9IJ38-F1
#
_entry.id   AF-A0A7Z9IJ38-F1
#
_cell.length_a   1.000
_cell.length_b   1.000
_cell.length_c   1.000
_cell.angle_alpha   90.00
_cell.angle_beta   90.00
_cell.angle_gamma   90.00
#
_symmetry.space_group_name_H-M   'P 1'
#
loop_
_entity.id
_entity.type
_entity.pdbx_description
1 polymer ?
#
loop_
_entity_poly.entity_id
_entity_poly.type
_entity_poly.pdbx_seq_one_letter_code
_entity_poly.pdbx_strand_id
1 'polypeptide(L)'
;MLLPILIIALTNPAPTANADTPHGTFTFTISDNEGNHIPAKLSFTDTNGNKSDMFPNPNADPKKLAVRYHAIYTLDGEGSITVPVGDWNVYASHGIEWSLDRTTITVEEGGNYSWDAELVHEIDTTDWVSGDFHLHTLTHSGHGDSNMNERIISLIGENVEFAVATDHNHNTDYQPTIDNLGANEHITAVVGNEVSTSYGHMNIFPLDANATVVDQRLAASELFAMIRAEKNDAGVVPIIQINHPRWGNIDYFGTRFLNPVTGESTDDRWSWDFDSIEVLNENPGWGFYDAEITDMPTRSSRHSVLRDWYNMLNAGRNIAAVGNSDSHTVTKNIAGIPRNFIYIGSDDPSSISPTKVADAVRSGQLLTTTGPFVRMTANGHPMGSVISVHDTKLDLHLDAQVASWIDLDSIRIIQNGDEVASITYEGQRDGPLHLRPRIRIDIPRDCWVVAIAQGSEPMTPFVMHDDRDVLPIAIVNPIYIDADGDGKYTPPQEWAENIIASNNSELILRTFNEVNPTEQSLLVLASENKQLISLGLRSNERIVRLAATKSAETLKDNSLLPFLANVIDDPNSDRYLAFSAWIAIDEIDEELGKKFLKKYVERFGWNNARRYTKERELNLSGEFVRNWQVAGYFAIANDNDRLSNLINQKQLPEPNIMSLVVPKTTDGNPLTWVDMQSEGDGYLNLSLGDTTENVIAYARCWLWSPDERKIDFTIGSDDGCRMWVNDEVVYNDASWQSARKDRKFSSCTLQKGWNPVLFKILNGNSSMGLYFRVIDDEITNSAAEPTRQ
;
A
#
# COMPACT_ATOMS: atom_id res chain seq x y z
N MET A 1 -15.41 58.98 -8.49
CA MET A 1 -14.01 58.75 -8.90
C MET A 1 -13.12 59.12 -7.73
N LEU A 2 -12.93 58.18 -6.81
CA LEU A 2 -12.04 58.25 -5.65
C LEU A 2 -11.27 56.93 -5.69
N LEU A 3 -9.98 56.98 -6.02
CA LEU A 3 -9.06 55.85 -5.90
C LEU A 3 -9.01 55.43 -4.42
N PRO A 4 -9.12 54.15 -4.08
CA PRO A 4 -8.54 53.67 -2.84
C PRO A 4 -7.02 53.58 -3.07
N ILE A 5 -6.28 54.43 -2.38
CA ILE A 5 -4.85 54.26 -2.19
C ILE A 5 -4.70 53.08 -1.24
N LEU A 6 -4.22 51.95 -1.76
CA LEU A 6 -3.80 50.79 -0.99
C LEU A 6 -2.65 51.24 -0.07
N ILE A 7 -2.93 51.43 1.21
CA ILE A 7 -1.90 51.57 2.23
C ILE A 7 -1.40 50.14 2.49
N ILE A 8 -0.49 49.65 1.64
CA ILE A 8 0.36 48.52 2.02
C ILE A 8 1.21 49.05 3.16
N ALA A 9 0.88 48.66 4.39
CA ALA A 9 1.83 48.77 5.48
C ALA A 9 3.11 48.06 5.02
N LEU A 10 4.25 48.75 5.08
CA LEU A 10 5.58 48.22 4.78
C LEU A 10 5.91 47.06 5.74
N THR A 11 5.32 45.89 5.52
CA THR A 11 5.78 44.63 6.09
C THR A 11 6.93 44.14 5.22
N ASN A 12 8.07 43.84 5.84
CA ASN A 12 9.17 43.21 5.12
C ASN A 12 8.66 41.90 4.52
N PRO A 13 9.00 41.57 3.25
CA PRO A 13 8.61 40.30 2.66
C PRO A 13 9.17 39.14 3.48
N ALA A 14 8.37 38.08 3.65
CA ALA A 14 8.81 36.87 4.32
C ALA A 14 10.01 36.29 3.54
N PRO A 15 11.16 36.04 4.21
CA PRO A 15 12.40 35.68 3.54
C PRO A 15 12.41 34.18 3.17
N THR A 16 11.61 33.79 2.18
CA THR A 16 11.44 32.40 1.71
C THR A 16 12.59 31.93 0.82
N ALA A 17 13.07 32.79 -0.09
CA ALA A 17 14.26 32.53 -0.91
C ALA A 17 15.55 32.63 -0.08
N ASN A 18 16.63 32.04 -0.60
CA ASN A 18 17.95 32.19 0.02
C ASN A 18 18.41 33.66 -0.02
N ALA A 19 18.58 34.25 1.16
CA ALA A 19 18.96 35.65 1.34
C ALA A 19 20.34 36.00 0.74
N ASP A 20 21.22 35.02 0.58
CA ASP A 20 22.57 35.19 0.01
C ASP A 20 22.60 35.06 -1.53
N THR A 21 21.45 34.83 -2.17
CA THR A 21 21.33 34.69 -3.62
C THR A 21 20.43 35.78 -4.21
N PRO A 22 20.60 36.16 -5.50
CA PRO A 22 19.72 37.13 -6.15
C PRO A 22 18.24 36.73 -6.06
N HIS A 23 17.42 37.63 -5.53
CA HIS A 23 15.98 37.42 -5.35
C HIS A 23 15.19 38.72 -5.59
N GLY A 24 13.91 38.58 -5.88
CA GLY A 24 12.94 39.67 -5.93
C GLY A 24 11.84 39.49 -4.89
N THR A 25 10.90 40.43 -4.83
CA THR A 25 9.72 40.39 -3.96
C THR A 25 8.48 40.06 -4.78
N PHE A 26 7.70 39.08 -4.32
CA PHE A 26 6.41 38.71 -4.90
C PHE A 26 5.31 38.93 -3.86
N THR A 27 4.35 39.79 -4.18
CA THR A 27 3.18 40.08 -3.34
C THR A 27 1.96 39.43 -3.97
N PHE A 28 1.14 38.75 -3.18
CA PHE A 28 -0.02 38.05 -3.70
C PHE A 28 -1.27 38.32 -2.86
N THR A 29 -2.42 38.25 -3.53
CA THR A 29 -3.73 38.06 -2.93
C THR A 29 -4.42 36.89 -3.64
N ILE A 30 -5.21 36.12 -2.91
CA ILE A 30 -5.95 34.96 -3.40
C ILE A 30 -7.35 35.09 -2.82
N SER A 31 -8.33 35.26 -3.70
CA SER A 31 -9.72 35.52 -3.31
C SER A 31 -10.68 34.51 -3.93
N ASP A 32 -11.83 34.33 -3.29
CA ASP A 32 -12.98 33.73 -3.93
C ASP A 32 -13.61 34.68 -4.98
N ASN A 33 -14.61 34.18 -5.71
CA ASN A 33 -15.38 34.95 -6.69
C ASN A 33 -16.32 36.01 -6.07
N GLU A 34 -16.41 36.09 -4.74
CA GLU A 34 -17.10 37.15 -4.00
C GLU A 34 -16.14 38.27 -3.54
N GLY A 35 -14.83 38.06 -3.71
CA GLY A 35 -13.76 38.98 -3.34
C GLY A 35 -13.28 38.84 -1.90
N ASN A 36 -13.64 37.77 -1.19
CA ASN A 36 -13.09 37.46 0.12
C ASN A 36 -11.74 36.77 -0.04
N HIS A 37 -10.74 37.16 0.76
CA HIS A 37 -9.47 36.43 0.79
C HIS A 37 -9.68 35.05 1.40
N ILE A 38 -9.06 34.03 0.80
CA ILE A 38 -9.19 32.64 1.23
C ILE A 38 -7.81 32.00 1.44
N PRO A 39 -7.69 31.07 2.40
CA PRO A 39 -6.48 30.25 2.50
C PRO A 39 -6.20 29.51 1.20
N ALA A 40 -4.92 29.26 0.89
CA ALA A 40 -4.56 28.63 -0.37
C ALA A 40 -3.13 28.10 -0.40
N LYS A 41 -2.82 27.33 -1.44
CA LYS A 41 -1.47 26.94 -1.85
C LYS A 41 -1.03 27.70 -3.08
N LEU A 42 0.19 28.24 -3.04
CA LEU A 42 0.96 28.66 -4.20
C LEU A 42 1.98 27.58 -4.55
N SER A 43 2.01 27.15 -5.81
CA SER A 43 3.01 26.22 -6.35
C SER A 43 3.81 26.86 -7.46
N PHE A 44 5.13 26.67 -7.44
CA PHE A 44 6.06 27.22 -8.41
C PHE A 44 6.69 26.10 -9.25
N THR A 45 6.77 26.31 -10.55
CA THR A 45 7.53 25.43 -11.46
C THR A 45 8.39 26.25 -12.40
N ASP A 46 9.43 25.64 -12.96
CA ASP A 46 10.14 26.21 -14.10
C ASP A 46 9.21 26.29 -15.34
N THR A 47 9.72 26.90 -16.42
CA THR A 47 8.99 27.05 -17.70
C THR A 47 8.71 25.72 -18.41
N ASN A 48 9.33 24.62 -17.99
CA ASN A 48 9.07 23.27 -18.48
C ASN A 48 8.11 22.49 -17.59
N GLY A 49 7.63 23.08 -16.47
CA GLY A 49 6.74 22.42 -15.51
C GLY A 49 7.47 21.60 -14.44
N ASN A 50 8.80 21.67 -14.34
CA ASN A 50 9.56 20.95 -13.32
C ASN A 50 9.54 21.71 -11.99
N LYS A 51 9.47 20.94 -10.89
CA LYS A 51 9.66 21.45 -9.53
C LYS A 51 11.14 21.65 -9.24
N SER A 52 11.48 22.70 -8.50
CA SER A 52 12.83 22.96 -8.00
C SER A 52 12.81 23.34 -6.52
N ASP A 53 13.90 23.08 -5.80
CA ASP A 53 14.03 23.52 -4.41
C ASP A 53 14.32 25.03 -4.37
N MET A 54 13.26 25.84 -4.28
CA MET A 54 13.30 27.31 -4.38
C MET A 54 13.31 28.00 -3.03
N PHE A 55 12.66 27.40 -2.03
CA PHE A 55 12.34 28.03 -0.75
C PHE A 55 12.98 27.26 0.41
N PRO A 56 14.28 27.50 0.70
CA PRO A 56 15.01 26.78 1.73
C PRO A 56 14.71 27.26 3.15
N ASN A 57 13.96 28.36 3.33
CA ASN A 57 13.61 28.86 4.66
C ASN A 57 12.18 28.45 5.07
N PRO A 58 12.02 27.32 5.78
CA PRO A 58 10.71 26.86 6.25
C PRO A 58 10.06 27.79 7.28
N ASN A 59 10.85 28.65 7.95
CA ASN A 59 10.41 29.50 9.05
C ASN A 59 10.23 30.97 8.63
N ALA A 60 9.97 31.24 7.34
CA ALA A 60 9.89 32.61 6.83
C ALA A 60 8.78 33.43 7.51
N ASP A 61 7.60 32.84 7.72
CA ASP A 61 6.53 33.37 8.58
C ASP A 61 5.66 32.23 9.14
N PRO A 62 6.12 31.51 10.18
CA PRO A 62 5.55 30.24 10.61
C PRO A 62 4.16 30.36 11.26
N LYS A 63 3.62 31.57 11.41
CA LYS A 63 2.25 31.80 11.89
C LYS A 63 1.24 32.01 10.77
N LYS A 64 1.71 32.25 9.55
CA LYS A 64 0.87 32.54 8.39
C LYS A 64 1.14 31.64 7.21
N LEU A 65 2.38 31.13 7.10
CA LEU A 65 2.88 30.38 5.96
C LEU A 65 3.39 29.00 6.35
N ALA A 66 3.15 28.02 5.49
CA ALA A 66 3.92 26.77 5.44
C ALA A 66 4.73 26.74 4.15
N VAL A 67 6.06 26.72 4.26
CA VAL A 67 6.97 26.92 3.12
C VAL A 67 7.84 25.68 2.94
N ARG A 68 7.76 25.01 1.78
CA ARG A 68 8.65 23.88 1.47
C ARG A 68 8.96 23.80 -0.01
N TYR A 69 10.24 23.67 -0.34
CA TYR A 69 10.74 23.40 -1.68
C TYR A 69 10.21 24.40 -2.73
N HIS A 70 9.10 24.07 -3.38
CA HIS A 70 8.49 24.82 -4.47
C HIS A 70 7.07 25.32 -4.14
N ALA A 71 6.61 25.15 -2.90
CA ALA A 71 5.25 25.51 -2.51
C ALA A 71 5.20 26.34 -1.23
N ILE A 72 4.19 27.18 -1.17
CA ILE A 72 3.87 28.06 -0.04
C ILE A 72 2.37 27.94 0.20
N TYR A 73 1.98 27.49 1.38
CA TYR A 73 0.60 27.59 1.85
C TYR A 73 0.45 28.88 2.66
N THR A 74 -0.71 29.53 2.54
CA THR A 74 -1.07 30.75 3.28
C THR A 74 -2.40 30.54 3.99
N LEU A 75 -2.49 30.98 5.26
CA LEU A 75 -3.75 31.05 5.98
C LEU A 75 -4.61 32.23 5.55
N ASP A 76 -3.99 33.38 5.30
CA ASP A 76 -4.73 34.63 5.14
C ASP A 76 -5.16 34.91 3.69
N GLY A 77 -4.72 34.09 2.74
CA GLY A 77 -4.90 34.35 1.31
C GLY A 77 -4.07 35.52 0.75
N GLU A 78 -3.34 36.24 1.59
CA GLU A 78 -2.50 37.36 1.18
C GLU A 78 -1.09 37.27 1.77
N GLY A 79 -0.11 37.88 1.11
CA GLY A 79 1.25 37.92 1.63
C GLY A 79 2.26 38.58 0.70
N SER A 80 3.48 38.73 1.21
CA SER A 80 4.64 39.19 0.45
C SER A 80 5.84 38.32 0.81
N ILE A 81 6.51 37.76 -0.19
CA ILE A 81 7.58 36.75 -0.04
C ILE A 81 8.78 37.10 -0.92
N THR A 82 9.95 36.56 -0.62
CA THR A 82 11.11 36.62 -1.52
C THR A 82 11.15 35.41 -2.46
N VAL A 83 11.36 35.65 -3.75
CA VAL A 83 11.40 34.61 -4.80
C VAL A 83 12.75 34.65 -5.52
N PRO A 84 13.42 33.52 -5.79
CA PRO A 84 14.67 33.50 -6.53
C PRO A 84 14.54 34.11 -7.93
N VAL A 85 15.63 34.74 -8.42
CA VAL A 85 15.70 35.22 -9.81
C VAL A 85 15.48 34.07 -10.79
N GLY A 86 14.61 34.27 -11.79
CA GLY A 86 14.25 33.25 -12.77
C GLY A 86 12.89 33.47 -13.40
N ASP A 87 12.56 32.61 -14.36
CA ASP A 87 11.24 32.53 -15.00
C ASP A 87 10.42 31.42 -14.34
N TRP A 88 9.29 31.79 -13.75
CA TRP A 88 8.47 30.90 -12.95
C TRP A 88 7.02 30.89 -13.42
N ASN A 89 6.45 29.70 -13.52
CA ASN A 89 5.00 29.52 -13.51
C ASN A 89 4.54 29.44 -12.06
N VAL A 90 3.50 30.20 -11.70
CA VAL A 90 2.91 30.24 -10.37
C VAL A 90 1.46 29.84 -10.48
N TYR A 91 1.04 28.92 -9.61
CA TYR A 91 -0.32 28.42 -9.57
C TYR A 91 -0.93 28.62 -8.18
N ALA A 92 -2.19 29.02 -8.10
CA ALA A 92 -2.97 29.12 -6.87
C ALA A 92 -4.04 28.01 -6.84
N SER A 93 -4.23 27.37 -5.68
CA SER A 93 -5.24 26.32 -5.46
C SER A 93 -5.75 26.32 -4.02
N HIS A 94 -6.99 25.86 -3.81
CA HIS A 94 -7.60 25.65 -2.49
C HIS A 94 -8.25 24.26 -2.39
N GLY A 95 -7.50 23.20 -2.69
CA GLY A 95 -8.03 21.82 -2.69
C GLY A 95 -8.83 21.42 -3.94
N ILE A 96 -9.40 20.21 -3.89
CA ILE A 96 -10.02 19.52 -5.05
C ILE A 96 -11.43 20.00 -5.39
N GLU A 97 -11.99 20.90 -4.60
CA GLU A 97 -13.33 21.48 -4.81
C GLU A 97 -13.30 22.80 -5.58
N TRP A 98 -12.11 23.39 -5.73
CA TRP A 98 -11.91 24.72 -6.26
C TRP A 98 -11.24 24.68 -7.63
N SER A 99 -11.48 25.73 -8.41
CA SER A 99 -10.75 26.00 -9.64
C SER A 99 -9.26 26.26 -9.36
N LEU A 100 -8.49 26.44 -10.43
CA LEU A 100 -7.10 26.86 -10.36
C LEU A 100 -6.92 28.18 -11.10
N ASP A 101 -6.06 29.04 -10.56
CA ASP A 101 -5.57 30.21 -11.28
C ASP A 101 -4.06 30.12 -11.47
N ARG A 102 -3.54 30.76 -12.52
CA ARG A 102 -2.13 30.70 -12.90
C ARG A 102 -1.62 32.00 -13.48
N THR A 103 -0.35 32.28 -13.20
CA THR A 103 0.40 33.38 -13.82
C THR A 103 1.84 32.96 -14.13
N THR A 104 2.53 33.77 -14.94
CA THR A 104 3.96 33.61 -15.20
C THR A 104 4.66 34.89 -14.77
N ILE A 105 5.77 34.75 -14.04
CA ILE A 105 6.59 35.87 -13.58
C ILE A 105 8.05 35.68 -14.00
N THR A 106 8.69 36.77 -14.41
CA THR A 106 10.14 36.84 -14.63
C THR A 106 10.74 37.69 -13.53
N VAL A 107 11.38 37.05 -12.55
CA VAL A 107 11.93 37.68 -11.36
C VAL A 107 13.35 38.14 -11.62
N GLU A 108 13.59 39.45 -11.50
CA GLU A 108 14.90 40.09 -11.55
C GLU A 108 15.36 40.48 -10.13
N GLU A 109 16.68 40.65 -9.96
CA GLU A 109 17.27 40.99 -8.66
C GLU A 109 16.72 42.34 -8.14
N GLY A 110 16.11 42.31 -6.95
CA GLY A 110 15.48 43.48 -6.34
C GLY A 110 14.16 43.93 -6.98
N GLY A 111 13.64 43.18 -7.96
CA GLY A 111 12.36 43.45 -8.60
C GLY A 111 11.17 43.28 -7.65
N ASN A 112 10.05 43.94 -7.97
CA ASN A 112 8.80 43.82 -7.22
C ASN A 112 7.68 43.39 -8.17
N TYR A 113 6.97 42.34 -7.79
CA TYR A 113 5.95 41.69 -8.60
C TYR A 113 4.69 41.50 -7.75
N SER A 114 3.53 41.58 -8.38
CA SER A 114 2.26 41.33 -7.71
C SER A 114 1.31 40.50 -8.57
N TRP A 115 0.50 39.68 -7.92
CA TRP A 115 -0.57 38.90 -8.56
C TRP A 115 -1.78 38.81 -7.64
N ASP A 116 -2.95 39.11 -8.20
CA ASP A 116 -4.24 38.90 -7.56
C ASP A 116 -4.88 37.69 -8.25
N ALA A 117 -4.92 36.56 -7.55
CA ALA A 117 -5.50 35.31 -8.03
C ALA A 117 -6.96 35.20 -7.60
N GLU A 118 -7.80 34.63 -8.47
CA GLU A 118 -9.21 34.38 -8.19
C GLU A 118 -9.52 32.88 -8.33
N LEU A 119 -10.08 32.28 -7.28
CA LEU A 119 -10.52 30.89 -7.27
C LEU A 119 -12.05 30.81 -7.15
N VAL A 120 -12.66 29.85 -7.84
CA VAL A 120 -14.09 29.58 -7.79
C VAL A 120 -14.32 28.26 -7.08
N HIS A 121 -15.24 28.21 -6.11
CA HIS A 121 -15.72 26.94 -5.56
C HIS A 121 -16.62 26.29 -6.60
N GLU A 122 -16.14 25.22 -7.23
CA GLU A 122 -16.77 24.60 -8.40
C GLU A 122 -17.64 23.39 -8.04
N ILE A 123 -17.49 22.88 -6.82
CA ILE A 123 -18.14 21.66 -6.35
C ILE A 123 -19.14 21.99 -5.25
N ASP A 124 -20.40 21.64 -5.47
CA ASP A 124 -21.44 21.77 -4.44
C ASP A 124 -21.33 20.62 -3.43
N THR A 125 -20.72 20.91 -2.28
CA THR A 125 -20.55 20.04 -1.12
C THR A 125 -21.58 20.28 -0.01
N THR A 126 -22.65 21.05 -0.27
CA THR A 126 -23.67 21.38 0.74
C THR A 126 -24.09 20.16 1.56
N ASP A 127 -24.02 20.28 2.89
CA ASP A 127 -24.31 19.26 3.92
C ASP A 127 -23.21 18.20 4.17
N TRP A 128 -22.09 18.26 3.45
CA TRP A 128 -20.94 17.39 3.57
C TRP A 128 -19.73 18.14 4.08
N VAL A 129 -18.81 17.43 4.73
CA VAL A 129 -17.51 17.99 5.12
C VAL A 129 -16.36 17.17 4.57
N SER A 130 -15.28 17.86 4.18
CA SER A 130 -14.03 17.32 3.67
C SER A 130 -13.10 16.92 4.84
N GLY A 131 -12.72 15.64 4.93
CA GLY A 131 -11.94 15.13 6.05
C GLY A 131 -10.80 14.18 5.70
N ASP A 132 -9.70 14.29 6.45
CA ASP A 132 -8.54 13.40 6.36
C ASP A 132 -8.27 12.76 7.74
N PHE A 133 -8.31 11.43 7.77
CA PHE A 133 -8.23 10.66 9.01
C PHE A 133 -6.83 10.10 9.29
N HIS A 134 -5.83 10.39 8.47
CA HIS A 134 -4.47 9.84 8.62
C HIS A 134 -3.39 10.88 8.30
N LEU A 135 -2.86 11.50 9.35
CA LEU A 135 -2.00 12.68 9.28
C LEU A 135 -0.85 12.59 10.27
N HIS A 136 0.32 13.07 9.86
CA HIS A 136 1.53 13.07 10.68
C HIS A 136 2.21 14.44 10.72
N THR A 137 2.91 14.64 11.83
CA THR A 137 3.81 15.77 12.05
C THR A 137 5.20 15.26 12.39
N LEU A 138 6.22 15.97 11.89
CA LEU A 138 7.60 15.78 12.35
C LEU A 138 7.71 16.00 13.87
N THR A 139 6.85 16.85 14.44
CA THR A 139 6.85 17.21 15.86
C THR A 139 6.62 16.00 16.77
N HIS A 140 5.69 15.11 16.44
CA HIS A 140 5.34 13.97 17.30
C HIS A 140 5.72 12.62 16.69
N SER A 141 5.55 12.43 15.37
CA SER A 141 5.96 11.20 14.69
C SER A 141 7.48 11.09 14.51
N GLY A 142 8.21 12.20 14.55
CA GLY A 142 9.68 12.23 14.51
C GLY A 142 10.30 12.02 13.13
N HIS A 143 9.49 11.93 12.07
CA HIS A 143 9.94 11.89 10.68
C HIS A 143 8.95 12.63 9.75
N GLY A 144 9.34 12.84 8.50
CA GLY A 144 8.69 13.80 7.61
C GLY A 144 9.30 15.21 7.72
N ASP A 145 8.58 16.22 7.22
CA ASP A 145 9.06 17.62 7.24
C ASP A 145 8.06 18.64 7.79
N SER A 146 6.80 18.24 8.03
CA SER A 146 5.73 19.15 8.44
C SER A 146 5.66 19.26 9.96
N ASN A 147 5.93 20.44 10.52
CA ASN A 147 5.67 20.71 11.93
C ASN A 147 4.16 20.98 12.18
N MET A 148 3.76 21.09 13.45
CA MET A 148 2.36 21.32 13.82
C MET A 148 1.73 22.53 13.12
N ASN A 149 2.39 23.70 13.11
CA ASN A 149 1.83 24.88 12.44
C ASN A 149 1.67 24.63 10.94
N GLU A 150 2.71 24.12 10.30
CA GLU A 150 2.71 23.85 8.88
C GLU A 150 1.64 22.84 8.46
N ARG A 151 1.39 21.84 9.31
CA ARG A 151 0.34 20.84 9.10
C ARG A 151 -1.05 21.48 9.09
N ILE A 152 -1.35 22.34 10.07
CA ILE A 152 -2.64 23.03 10.13
C ILE A 152 -2.80 23.96 8.93
N ILE A 153 -1.74 24.72 8.61
CA ILE A 153 -1.75 25.65 7.47
C ILE A 153 -1.93 24.91 6.15
N SER A 154 -1.26 23.76 5.96
CA SER A 154 -1.38 22.99 4.72
C SER A 154 -2.73 22.29 4.58
N LEU A 155 -3.31 21.78 5.67
CA LEU A 155 -4.67 21.21 5.66
C LEU A 155 -5.69 22.24 5.22
N ILE A 156 -5.66 23.43 5.84
CA ILE A 156 -6.56 24.52 5.51
C ILE A 156 -6.34 25.00 4.08
N GLY A 157 -5.09 25.15 3.64
CA GLY A 157 -4.80 25.53 2.26
C GLY A 157 -5.25 24.51 1.21
N GLU A 158 -5.43 23.24 1.58
CA GLU A 158 -6.02 22.18 0.73
C GLU A 158 -7.54 21.99 0.94
N ASN A 159 -8.21 22.91 1.66
CA ASN A 159 -9.62 22.83 2.02
C ASN A 159 -10.00 21.51 2.72
N VAL A 160 -9.18 21.09 3.70
CA VAL A 160 -9.53 20.00 4.62
C VAL A 160 -10.14 20.61 5.88
N GLU A 161 -11.40 20.26 6.13
CA GLU A 161 -12.24 20.87 7.16
C GLU A 161 -12.28 20.03 8.44
N PHE A 162 -12.10 18.71 8.34
CA PHE A 162 -12.02 17.80 9.46
C PHE A 162 -10.70 17.02 9.46
N ALA A 163 -9.90 17.18 10.51
CA ALA A 163 -8.62 16.49 10.65
C ALA A 163 -8.57 15.56 11.87
N VAL A 164 -8.05 14.35 11.68
CA VAL A 164 -7.69 13.46 12.78
C VAL A 164 -6.18 13.51 12.98
N ALA A 165 -5.74 13.89 14.19
CA ALA A 165 -4.33 14.05 14.52
C ALA A 165 -3.67 12.71 14.90
N THR A 166 -3.20 11.94 13.91
CA THR A 166 -2.78 10.52 14.09
C THR A 166 -1.28 10.31 14.09
N ASP A 167 -0.52 11.12 14.83
CA ASP A 167 0.91 10.86 14.97
C ASP A 167 1.19 9.48 15.59
N HIS A 168 2.32 8.87 15.21
CA HIS A 168 2.65 7.52 15.63
C HIS A 168 2.72 7.37 17.15
N ASN A 169 1.85 6.53 17.71
CA ASN A 169 1.81 6.19 19.13
C ASN A 169 1.74 7.41 20.06
N HIS A 170 1.08 8.48 19.65
CA HIS A 170 0.80 9.66 20.45
C HIS A 170 -0.67 10.03 20.36
N ASN A 171 -1.27 10.43 21.48
CA ASN A 171 -2.58 11.06 21.48
C ASN A 171 -2.34 12.55 21.17
N THR A 172 -2.33 12.91 19.89
CA THR A 172 -1.98 14.27 19.47
C THR A 172 -3.20 15.16 19.45
N ASP A 173 -3.07 16.37 19.98
CA ASP A 173 -4.11 17.39 19.98
C ASP A 173 -3.68 18.58 19.12
N TYR A 174 -4.44 18.85 18.05
CA TYR A 174 -4.23 19.98 17.14
C TYR A 174 -4.87 21.28 17.64
N GLN A 175 -5.84 21.22 18.56
CA GLN A 175 -6.63 22.38 18.98
C GLN A 175 -5.77 23.54 19.52
N PRO A 176 -4.74 23.33 20.37
CA PRO A 176 -3.91 24.44 20.85
C PRO A 176 -3.16 25.17 19.72
N THR A 177 -2.76 24.45 18.68
CA THR A 177 -2.10 25.04 17.50
C THR A 177 -3.09 25.81 16.65
N ILE A 178 -4.29 25.25 16.40
CA ILE A 178 -5.38 25.93 15.69
C ILE A 178 -5.75 27.25 16.39
N ASP A 179 -5.89 27.25 17.71
CA ASP A 179 -6.19 28.45 18.51
C ASP A 179 -5.10 29.52 18.39
N ASN A 180 -3.82 29.12 18.44
CA ASN A 180 -2.69 30.04 18.34
C ASN A 180 -2.51 30.62 16.92
N LEU A 181 -2.95 29.89 15.89
CA LEU A 181 -3.01 30.38 14.51
C LEU A 181 -4.26 31.23 14.24
N GLY A 182 -5.29 31.15 15.10
CA GLY A 182 -6.58 31.81 14.87
C GLY A 182 -7.41 31.13 13.79
N ALA A 183 -7.19 29.85 13.53
CA ALA A 183 -7.68 29.14 12.35
C ALA A 183 -9.00 28.37 12.56
N ASN A 184 -9.68 28.59 13.69
CA ASN A 184 -10.90 27.86 14.09
C ASN A 184 -12.07 28.00 13.10
N GLU A 185 -12.07 29.02 12.25
CA GLU A 185 -13.11 29.20 11.25
C GLU A 185 -12.94 28.32 10.01
N HIS A 186 -11.79 27.66 9.86
CA HIS A 186 -11.45 26.87 8.67
C HIS A 186 -11.35 25.36 8.92
N ILE A 187 -11.23 24.92 10.17
CA ILE A 187 -10.97 23.52 10.48
C ILE A 187 -11.47 23.13 11.87
N THR A 188 -12.02 21.93 11.97
CA THR A 188 -12.23 21.19 13.21
C THR A 188 -11.26 20.01 13.25
N ALA A 189 -10.59 19.79 14.39
CA ALA A 189 -9.73 18.64 14.57
C ALA A 189 -10.17 17.78 15.77
N VAL A 190 -9.83 16.50 15.71
CA VAL A 190 -9.99 15.59 16.84
C VAL A 190 -8.68 14.93 17.20
N VAL A 191 -8.53 14.63 18.49
CA VAL A 191 -7.40 13.86 19.00
C VAL A 191 -7.45 12.46 18.40
N GLY A 192 -6.37 12.04 17.77
CA GLY A 192 -6.18 10.70 17.25
C GLY A 192 -4.85 10.11 17.69
N ASN A 193 -4.59 8.91 17.21
CA ASN A 193 -3.33 8.21 17.37
C ASN A 193 -3.23 7.16 16.25
N GLU A 194 -2.11 7.12 15.53
CA GLU A 194 -1.79 5.94 14.74
C GLU A 194 -1.01 4.95 15.62
N VAL A 195 -1.70 3.88 16.03
CA VAL A 195 -1.08 2.83 16.83
C VAL A 195 -0.25 1.94 15.92
N SER A 196 1.05 2.21 15.86
CA SER A 196 1.98 1.46 15.02
C SER A 196 2.46 0.19 15.74
N THR A 197 1.80 -0.93 15.44
CA THR A 197 2.14 -2.23 16.04
C THR A 197 3.11 -3.02 15.17
N SER A 198 3.64 -4.13 15.72
CA SER A 198 4.45 -5.08 14.93
C SER A 198 3.66 -5.86 13.88
N TYR A 199 2.32 -5.71 13.87
CA TYR A 199 1.42 -6.49 13.03
C TYR A 199 0.47 -5.65 12.19
N GLY A 200 0.69 -4.34 12.08
CA GLY A 200 -0.21 -3.43 11.37
C GLY A 200 -0.26 -2.07 12.03
N HIS A 201 -0.68 -1.07 11.28
CA HIS A 201 -1.01 0.24 11.85
C HIS A 201 -2.52 0.48 11.80
N MET A 202 -3.02 1.19 12.81
CA MET A 202 -4.44 1.48 12.95
C MET A 202 -4.63 2.88 13.53
N ASN A 203 -5.49 3.69 12.91
CA ASN A 203 -5.93 4.94 13.49
C ASN A 203 -7.05 4.72 14.49
N ILE A 204 -6.97 5.45 15.60
CA ILE A 204 -8.00 5.46 16.63
C ILE A 204 -8.44 6.90 16.95
N PHE A 205 -9.74 7.18 16.91
CA PHE A 205 -10.27 8.54 17.10
C PHE A 205 -11.79 8.59 17.33
N PRO A 206 -12.35 9.64 17.94
CA PRO A 206 -11.64 10.64 18.73
C PRO A 206 -11.20 10.08 20.09
N LEU A 207 -10.10 10.61 20.63
CA LEU A 207 -9.60 10.30 21.97
C LEU A 207 -9.70 11.51 22.90
N ASP A 208 -9.47 11.31 24.20
CA ASP A 208 -9.11 12.40 25.12
C ASP A 208 -7.59 12.65 25.00
N ALA A 209 -7.17 13.92 24.86
CA ALA A 209 -5.76 14.29 24.76
C ALA A 209 -4.93 13.85 25.98
N ASN A 210 -5.56 13.75 27.16
CA ASN A 210 -4.94 13.33 28.41
C ASN A 210 -5.14 11.83 28.69
N ALA A 211 -5.80 11.10 27.80
CA ALA A 211 -5.92 9.65 27.91
C ALA A 211 -4.54 8.99 27.95
N THR A 212 -4.47 7.81 28.55
CA THR A 212 -3.25 7.02 28.52
C THR A 212 -3.02 6.54 27.08
N VAL A 213 -1.83 6.79 26.54
CA VAL A 213 -1.43 6.26 25.24
C VAL A 213 -1.47 4.73 25.29
N VAL A 214 -2.19 4.13 24.34
CA VAL A 214 -2.33 2.68 24.21
C VAL A 214 -0.99 1.98 24.00
N ASP A 215 -0.82 0.80 24.60
CA ASP A 215 0.39 -0.02 24.43
C ASP A 215 0.31 -0.80 23.10
N GLN A 216 1.04 -0.33 22.10
CA GLN A 216 1.13 -0.90 20.74
C GLN A 216 1.60 -2.37 20.66
N ARG A 217 2.06 -2.95 21.78
CA ARG A 217 2.57 -4.32 21.93
C ARG A 217 1.45 -5.32 22.22
N LEU A 218 0.27 -4.83 22.58
CA LEU A 218 -0.89 -5.67 22.87
C LEU A 218 -1.36 -6.40 21.61
N ALA A 219 -1.94 -7.59 21.82
CA ALA A 219 -2.59 -8.32 20.74
C ALA A 219 -3.82 -7.56 20.23
N ALA A 220 -4.21 -7.77 18.97
CA ALA A 220 -5.25 -6.96 18.32
C ALA A 220 -6.59 -6.96 19.08
N SER A 221 -7.04 -8.13 19.56
CA SER A 221 -8.28 -8.24 20.32
C SER A 221 -8.26 -7.49 21.66
N GLU A 222 -7.14 -7.54 22.37
CA GLU A 222 -6.94 -6.81 23.64
C GLU A 222 -6.83 -5.30 23.40
N LEU A 223 -6.02 -4.91 22.40
CA LEU A 223 -5.86 -3.52 21.99
C LEU A 223 -7.20 -2.90 21.60
N PHE A 224 -7.98 -3.57 20.74
CA PHE A 224 -9.28 -3.06 20.28
C PHE A 224 -10.26 -2.96 21.44
N ALA A 225 -10.33 -3.96 22.32
CA ALA A 225 -11.18 -3.88 23.51
C ALA A 225 -10.80 -2.71 24.44
N MET A 226 -9.51 -2.42 24.60
CA MET A 226 -9.05 -1.24 25.34
C MET A 226 -9.49 0.06 24.67
N ILE A 227 -9.32 0.18 23.35
CA ILE A 227 -9.75 1.35 22.59
C ILE A 227 -11.26 1.57 22.71
N ARG A 228 -12.07 0.51 22.62
CA ARG A 228 -13.54 0.59 22.78
C ARG A 228 -13.98 1.03 24.17
N ALA A 229 -13.15 0.83 25.19
CA ALA A 229 -13.44 1.23 26.57
C ALA A 229 -13.07 2.69 26.88
N GLU A 230 -12.31 3.35 26.00
CA GLU A 230 -11.87 4.72 26.16
C GLU A 230 -13.06 5.69 26.19
N LYS A 231 -12.91 6.77 26.97
CA LYS A 231 -13.92 7.83 27.09
C LYS A 231 -13.31 9.13 26.64
N ASN A 232 -14.06 9.89 25.86
CA ASN A 232 -13.70 11.23 25.40
C ASN A 232 -14.83 12.22 25.66
N ASP A 233 -14.51 13.51 25.55
CA ASP A 233 -15.45 14.60 25.78
C ASP A 233 -16.61 14.64 24.78
N ALA A 234 -16.43 14.04 23.60
CA ALA A 234 -17.49 13.91 22.59
C ALA A 234 -18.50 12.78 22.93
N GLY A 235 -18.22 11.94 23.94
CA GLY A 235 -19.05 10.79 24.29
C GLY A 235 -19.09 9.70 23.20
N VAL A 236 -18.08 9.68 22.32
CA VAL A 236 -18.00 8.77 21.18
C VAL A 236 -17.21 7.52 21.57
N VAL A 237 -17.70 6.33 21.27
CA VAL A 237 -16.83 5.14 21.28
C VAL A 237 -15.82 5.32 20.14
N PRO A 238 -14.49 5.30 20.37
CA PRO A 238 -13.53 5.60 19.31
C PRO A 238 -13.68 4.66 18.12
N ILE A 239 -13.56 5.21 16.91
CA ILE A 239 -13.38 4.51 15.64
C ILE A 239 -12.03 3.80 15.66
N ILE A 240 -12.00 2.60 15.10
CA ILE A 240 -10.78 1.85 14.79
C ILE A 240 -10.74 1.71 13.26
N GLN A 241 -9.75 2.33 12.63
CA GLN A 241 -9.50 2.25 11.20
C GLN A 241 -8.23 1.43 10.96
N ILE A 242 -8.29 0.42 10.08
CA ILE A 242 -7.08 -0.28 9.64
C ILE A 242 -6.42 0.54 8.53
N ASN A 243 -5.19 0.98 8.78
CA ASN A 243 -4.42 1.77 7.83
C ASN A 243 -3.70 0.85 6.84
N HIS A 244 -3.55 1.34 5.62
CA HIS A 244 -2.82 0.72 4.52
C HIS A 244 -2.74 -0.83 4.60
N PRO A 245 -3.89 -1.53 4.49
CA PRO A 245 -4.04 -2.88 5.05
C PRO A 245 -3.19 -3.97 4.42
N ARG A 246 -2.60 -3.72 3.24
CA ARG A 246 -1.75 -4.64 2.45
C ARG A 246 -0.32 -4.13 2.22
N TRP A 247 0.14 -3.11 2.94
CA TRP A 247 1.46 -2.47 2.77
C TRP A 247 2.65 -3.28 3.36
N GLY A 248 2.90 -4.44 2.76
CA GLY A 248 4.10 -5.26 2.89
C GLY A 248 4.50 -5.76 4.29
N ASN A 249 5.21 -4.92 5.06
CA ASN A 249 5.85 -5.29 6.34
C ASN A 249 5.20 -4.65 7.56
N ILE A 250 4.30 -3.69 7.34
CA ILE A 250 3.64 -2.89 8.38
C ILE A 250 2.12 -3.02 8.28
N ASP A 251 1.64 -4.11 7.67
CA ASP A 251 0.26 -4.29 7.28
C ASP A 251 -0.47 -5.34 8.13
N TYR A 252 -1.75 -5.08 8.41
CA TYR A 252 -2.59 -5.96 9.22
C TYR A 252 -3.00 -7.22 8.47
N PHE A 253 -3.40 -7.10 7.20
CA PHE A 253 -4.04 -8.21 6.48
C PHE A 253 -3.03 -9.31 6.13
N GLY A 254 -1.83 -8.96 5.70
CA GLY A 254 -0.74 -9.90 5.45
C GLY A 254 -0.17 -10.48 6.75
N THR A 255 0.02 -9.66 7.80
CA THR A 255 0.60 -10.16 9.07
C THR A 255 -0.36 -11.02 9.89
N ARG A 256 -1.66 -10.86 9.68
CA ARG A 256 -2.72 -11.69 10.26
C ARG A 256 -3.40 -12.58 9.23
N PHE A 257 -2.73 -12.89 8.12
CA PHE A 257 -3.10 -13.92 7.15
C PHE A 257 -4.55 -13.85 6.61
N LEU A 258 -5.08 -12.65 6.37
CA LEU A 258 -6.33 -12.48 5.64
C LEU A 258 -6.15 -12.98 4.21
N ASN A 259 -6.88 -14.02 3.86
CA ASN A 259 -6.83 -14.64 2.54
C ASN A 259 -7.57 -13.74 1.52
N PRO A 260 -6.92 -13.28 0.44
CA PRO A 260 -7.50 -12.35 -0.53
C PRO A 260 -8.62 -12.97 -1.39
N VAL A 261 -8.74 -14.31 -1.39
CA VAL A 261 -9.78 -15.04 -2.13
C VAL A 261 -11.02 -15.25 -1.27
N THR A 262 -10.84 -15.70 -0.02
CA THR A 262 -11.97 -16.02 0.86
C THR A 262 -12.46 -14.81 1.67
N GLY A 263 -11.63 -13.78 1.83
CA GLY A 263 -11.94 -12.64 2.71
C GLY A 263 -11.90 -12.97 4.20
N GLU A 264 -11.35 -14.11 4.57
CA GLU A 264 -11.31 -14.61 5.95
C GLU A 264 -9.88 -14.86 6.40
N SER A 265 -9.65 -14.72 7.71
CA SER A 265 -8.40 -15.09 8.36
C SER A 265 -8.61 -16.29 9.27
N THR A 266 -7.68 -17.23 9.22
CA THR A 266 -7.62 -18.38 10.16
C THR A 266 -6.65 -18.13 11.32
N ASP A 267 -6.05 -16.94 11.40
CA ASP A 267 -5.16 -16.55 12.51
C ASP A 267 -6.00 -16.25 13.75
N ASP A 268 -5.73 -16.93 14.86
CA ASP A 268 -6.45 -16.74 16.13
C ASP A 268 -6.18 -15.35 16.76
N ARG A 269 -5.17 -14.63 16.28
CA ARG A 269 -4.85 -13.25 16.67
C ARG A 269 -5.57 -12.20 15.81
N TRP A 270 -6.35 -12.62 14.81
CA TRP A 270 -7.20 -11.73 14.02
C TRP A 270 -8.35 -11.18 14.88
N SER A 271 -8.71 -9.91 14.66
CA SER A 271 -9.89 -9.28 15.25
C SER A 271 -10.65 -8.53 14.17
N TRP A 272 -11.98 -8.70 14.16
CA TRP A 272 -12.90 -7.99 13.28
C TRP A 272 -13.46 -6.70 13.90
N ASP A 273 -13.03 -6.32 15.11
CA ASP A 273 -13.56 -5.15 15.81
C ASP A 273 -12.92 -3.84 15.31
N PHE A 274 -13.10 -3.56 14.02
CA PHE A 274 -12.71 -2.30 13.37
C PHE A 274 -13.88 -1.78 12.52
N ASP A 275 -13.97 -0.45 12.36
CA ASP A 275 -15.11 0.21 11.70
C ASP A 275 -14.83 0.55 10.22
N SER A 276 -13.56 0.77 9.86
CA SER A 276 -13.18 1.18 8.51
C SER A 276 -11.80 0.68 8.09
N ILE A 277 -11.54 0.71 6.78
CA ILE A 277 -10.25 0.35 6.19
C ILE A 277 -9.85 1.32 5.08
N GLU A 278 -8.56 1.63 4.99
CA GLU A 278 -8.04 2.46 3.91
C GLU A 278 -7.98 1.70 2.58
N VAL A 279 -8.99 1.92 1.74
CA VAL A 279 -9.00 1.41 0.35
C VAL A 279 -8.17 2.30 -0.58
N LEU A 280 -7.96 3.57 -0.21
CA LEU A 280 -7.02 4.50 -0.84
C LEU A 280 -6.09 5.04 0.25
N ASN A 281 -4.78 4.95 0.04
CA ASN A 281 -3.79 5.50 0.96
C ASN A 281 -2.65 6.12 0.15
N GLU A 282 -2.15 7.26 0.66
CA GLU A 282 -1.26 8.21 -0.01
C GLU A 282 -1.85 8.72 -1.35
N ASN A 283 -1.28 9.80 -1.89
CA ASN A 283 -1.79 10.43 -3.12
C ASN A 283 -2.04 9.44 -4.28
N PRO A 284 -1.20 8.42 -4.51
CA PRO A 284 -1.45 7.45 -5.58
C PRO A 284 -2.60 6.48 -5.33
N GLY A 285 -3.13 6.35 -4.11
CA GLY A 285 -4.23 5.42 -3.80
C GLY A 285 -3.82 3.94 -3.83
N TRP A 286 -2.81 3.55 -3.05
CA TRP A 286 -2.15 2.24 -3.14
C TRP A 286 -3.04 1.01 -2.92
N GLY A 287 -4.20 1.15 -2.28
CA GLY A 287 -5.14 0.05 -2.04
C GLY A 287 -6.07 -0.28 -3.23
N PHE A 288 -6.10 0.56 -4.27
CA PHE A 288 -7.06 0.41 -5.36
C PHE A 288 -6.73 -0.76 -6.30
N TYR A 289 -5.52 -0.80 -6.83
CA TYR A 289 -5.13 -1.77 -7.85
C TYR A 289 -4.60 -3.08 -7.28
N ASP A 290 -4.86 -4.19 -7.97
CA ASP A 290 -4.32 -5.51 -7.65
C ASP A 290 -3.06 -5.77 -8.47
N ALA A 291 -1.91 -5.89 -7.79
CA ALA A 291 -0.60 -6.08 -8.42
C ALA A 291 -0.52 -7.36 -9.27
N GLU A 292 -1.40 -8.34 -9.06
CA GLU A 292 -1.41 -9.61 -9.78
C GLU A 292 -2.04 -9.49 -11.18
N ILE A 293 -2.80 -8.42 -11.44
CA ILE A 293 -3.54 -8.23 -12.70
C ILE A 293 -3.40 -6.82 -13.29
N THR A 294 -2.57 -5.96 -12.71
CA THR A 294 -2.25 -4.63 -13.26
C THR A 294 -0.75 -4.46 -13.51
N ASP A 295 -0.41 -3.62 -14.49
CA ASP A 295 0.94 -3.09 -14.69
C ASP A 295 1.18 -1.78 -13.92
N MET A 296 0.12 -1.19 -13.36
CA MET A 296 0.25 0.02 -12.54
C MET A 296 1.07 -0.28 -11.28
N PRO A 297 2.08 0.55 -10.93
CA PRO A 297 2.84 0.37 -9.70
C PRO A 297 1.91 0.35 -8.48
N THR A 298 2.09 -0.60 -7.56
CA THR A 298 1.27 -0.78 -6.34
C THR A 298 2.13 -0.74 -5.06
N ARG A 299 3.33 -0.16 -5.17
CA ARG A 299 4.33 -0.13 -4.11
C ARG A 299 4.60 -1.54 -3.58
N SER A 300 4.30 -1.79 -2.30
CA SER A 300 4.51 -3.11 -1.67
C SER A 300 3.22 -3.93 -1.54
N SER A 301 2.08 -3.37 -1.92
CA SER A 301 0.79 -4.07 -1.93
C SER A 301 0.83 -5.20 -2.95
N ARG A 302 0.39 -6.38 -2.51
CA ARG A 302 0.34 -7.57 -3.37
C ARG A 302 -1.03 -7.80 -3.96
N HIS A 303 -2.05 -7.60 -3.13
CA HIS A 303 -3.46 -7.77 -3.46
C HIS A 303 -4.17 -6.43 -3.27
N SER A 304 -5.27 -6.22 -3.98
CA SER A 304 -6.09 -5.01 -3.86
C SER A 304 -6.88 -5.01 -2.56
N VAL A 305 -6.82 -3.89 -1.82
CA VAL A 305 -7.64 -3.65 -0.63
C VAL A 305 -9.10 -3.43 -1.02
N LEU A 306 -9.36 -2.86 -2.21
CA LEU A 306 -10.71 -2.75 -2.76
C LEU A 306 -11.37 -4.14 -2.91
N ARG A 307 -10.63 -5.16 -3.35
CA ARG A 307 -11.16 -6.53 -3.43
C ARG A 307 -11.37 -7.15 -2.06
N ASP A 308 -10.48 -6.91 -1.10
CA ASP A 308 -10.69 -7.33 0.29
C ASP A 308 -11.97 -6.72 0.85
N TRP A 309 -12.23 -5.44 0.59
CA TRP A 309 -13.47 -4.77 0.98
C TRP A 309 -14.72 -5.41 0.37
N TYR A 310 -14.70 -5.77 -0.92
CA TYR A 310 -15.82 -6.49 -1.54
C TYR A 310 -16.08 -7.85 -0.89
N ASN A 311 -15.04 -8.58 -0.50
CA ASN A 311 -15.21 -9.83 0.22
C ASN A 311 -15.87 -9.60 1.59
N MET A 312 -15.51 -8.51 2.29
CA MET A 312 -16.14 -8.12 3.54
C MET A 312 -17.63 -7.79 3.36
N LEU A 313 -17.98 -7.02 2.32
CA LEU A 313 -19.39 -6.71 1.99
C LEU A 313 -20.19 -7.96 1.62
N ASN A 314 -19.58 -8.88 0.85
CA ASN A 314 -20.19 -10.17 0.50
C ASN A 314 -20.46 -11.04 1.74
N ALA A 315 -19.59 -10.97 2.74
CA ALA A 315 -19.75 -11.64 4.02
C ALA A 315 -20.71 -10.91 4.98
N GLY A 316 -21.31 -9.78 4.57
CA GLY A 316 -22.25 -9.02 5.40
C GLY A 316 -21.59 -8.17 6.49
N ARG A 317 -20.28 -7.92 6.38
CA ARG A 317 -19.54 -7.08 7.33
C ARG A 317 -19.78 -5.61 7.00
N ASN A 318 -20.22 -4.85 8.00
CA ASN A 318 -20.43 -3.42 7.85
C ASN A 318 -19.13 -2.67 8.18
N ILE A 319 -18.24 -2.56 7.19
CA ILE A 319 -16.93 -1.90 7.29
C ILE A 319 -16.89 -0.81 6.22
N ALA A 320 -16.61 0.44 6.61
CA ALA A 320 -16.55 1.55 5.68
C ALA A 320 -15.24 1.57 4.88
N ALA A 321 -15.36 1.86 3.59
CA ALA A 321 -14.23 2.25 2.76
C ALA A 321 -13.88 3.72 3.02
N VAL A 322 -12.63 3.97 3.39
CA VAL A 322 -12.05 5.30 3.58
C VAL A 322 -10.77 5.45 2.80
N GLY A 323 -10.28 6.68 2.69
CA GLY A 323 -8.96 6.93 2.16
C GLY A 323 -8.39 8.24 2.64
N ASN A 324 -7.11 8.20 2.96
CA ASN A 324 -6.40 9.27 3.65
C ASN A 324 -5.00 9.49 3.07
N SER A 325 -4.44 10.68 3.32
CA SER A 325 -3.19 11.08 2.69
C SER A 325 -1.95 10.42 3.28
N ASP A 326 -2.00 9.96 4.54
CA ASP A 326 -0.83 9.46 5.27
C ASP A 326 0.34 10.46 5.17
N SER A 327 -0.05 11.74 5.26
CA SER A 327 0.85 12.82 4.91
C SER A 327 1.85 13.03 6.04
N HIS A 328 3.12 12.95 5.67
CA HIS A 328 4.28 13.25 6.54
C HIS A 328 4.98 14.57 6.17
N THR A 329 4.62 15.12 5.00
CA THR A 329 5.33 16.26 4.43
C THR A 329 4.35 17.33 3.96
N VAL A 330 4.86 18.55 3.80
CA VAL A 330 4.05 19.67 3.27
C VAL A 330 3.79 19.53 1.77
N THR A 331 4.63 18.82 1.00
CA THR A 331 4.56 18.85 -0.49
C THR A 331 4.69 17.53 -1.24
N LYS A 332 5.21 16.46 -0.63
CA LYS A 332 5.39 15.17 -1.33
C LYS A 332 4.13 14.32 -1.26
N ASN A 333 3.63 14.08 -0.04
CA ASN A 333 2.31 13.49 0.19
C ASN A 333 1.36 14.60 0.62
N ILE A 334 0.65 15.21 -0.33
CA ILE A 334 -0.22 16.37 -0.06
C ILE A 334 -1.35 15.93 0.87
N ALA A 335 -1.53 16.68 1.97
CA ALA A 335 -2.59 16.44 2.95
C ALA A 335 -3.98 16.51 2.28
N GLY A 336 -4.90 15.63 2.66
CA GLY A 336 -6.24 15.56 2.07
C GLY A 336 -6.28 14.97 0.66
N ILE A 337 -5.24 14.28 0.17
CA ILE A 337 -5.35 13.50 -1.06
C ILE A 337 -4.74 12.12 -0.83
N PRO A 338 -5.56 11.05 -0.77
CA PRO A 338 -7.02 11.06 -0.77
C PRO A 338 -7.63 11.69 0.50
N ARG A 339 -8.91 12.06 0.42
CA ARG A 339 -9.76 12.50 1.53
C ARG A 339 -11.11 11.77 1.52
N ASN A 340 -11.90 12.04 2.54
CA ASN A 340 -13.26 11.55 2.68
C ASN A 340 -14.24 12.74 2.69
N PHE A 341 -15.33 12.65 1.93
CA PHE A 341 -16.47 13.55 2.13
C PHE A 341 -17.50 12.84 2.99
N ILE A 342 -17.87 13.48 4.10
CA ILE A 342 -18.68 12.88 5.17
C ILE A 342 -20.01 13.63 5.27
N TYR A 343 -21.13 12.92 5.14
CA TYR A 343 -22.44 13.55 5.28
C TYR A 343 -22.77 13.78 6.76
N ILE A 344 -22.90 15.04 7.17
CA ILE A 344 -23.27 15.40 8.54
C ILE A 344 -24.45 16.37 8.63
N GLY A 345 -25.02 16.77 7.49
CA GLY A 345 -26.12 17.75 7.43
C GLY A 345 -25.66 19.17 7.79
N SER A 346 -24.39 19.48 7.52
CA SER A 346 -23.76 20.77 7.74
C SER A 346 -22.50 20.84 6.88
N ASP A 347 -22.12 22.06 6.50
CA ASP A 347 -20.93 22.41 5.71
C ASP A 347 -20.23 23.60 6.39
N ASP A 348 -20.12 23.52 7.72
CA ASP A 348 -19.53 24.57 8.56
C ASP A 348 -18.27 23.99 9.22
N PRO A 349 -17.07 24.34 8.73
CA PRO A 349 -15.81 23.80 9.24
C PRO A 349 -15.53 24.19 10.69
N SER A 350 -16.17 25.24 11.22
CA SER A 350 -15.97 25.72 12.59
C SER A 350 -16.75 24.97 13.66
N SER A 351 -17.69 24.10 13.25
CA SER A 351 -18.61 23.43 14.17
C SER A 351 -18.91 21.96 13.85
N ILE A 352 -17.95 21.27 13.21
CA ILE A 352 -18.09 19.85 12.85
C ILE A 352 -18.22 19.00 14.11
N SER A 353 -19.27 18.15 14.15
CA SER A 353 -19.51 17.25 15.29
C SER A 353 -18.73 15.93 15.15
N PRO A 354 -17.80 15.61 16.07
CA PRO A 354 -17.10 14.32 16.04
C PRO A 354 -18.03 13.11 16.14
N THR A 355 -19.15 13.26 16.85
CA THR A 355 -20.18 12.21 16.96
C THR A 355 -20.80 11.91 15.60
N LYS A 356 -21.22 12.94 14.85
CA LYS A 356 -21.79 12.75 13.52
C LYS A 356 -20.79 12.14 12.54
N VAL A 357 -19.52 12.54 12.61
CA VAL A 357 -18.46 11.94 11.78
C VAL A 357 -18.29 10.46 12.10
N ALA A 358 -18.19 10.09 13.39
CA ALA A 358 -18.07 8.70 13.80
C ALA A 358 -19.31 7.85 13.42
N ASP A 359 -20.52 8.41 13.55
CA ASP A 359 -21.75 7.76 13.13
C ASP A 359 -21.80 7.57 11.61
N ALA A 360 -21.34 8.56 10.83
CA ALA A 360 -21.26 8.47 9.38
C ALA A 360 -20.26 7.38 8.95
N VAL A 361 -19.09 7.27 9.60
CA VAL A 361 -18.14 6.18 9.35
C VAL A 361 -18.79 4.82 9.61
N ARG A 362 -19.44 4.62 10.76
CA ARG A 362 -20.08 3.33 11.10
C ARG A 362 -21.25 2.96 10.22
N SER A 363 -21.99 3.97 9.74
CA SER A 363 -23.16 3.77 8.89
C SER A 363 -22.82 3.78 7.40
N GLY A 364 -21.58 4.06 7.01
CA GLY A 364 -21.18 4.15 5.59
C GLY A 364 -21.73 5.38 4.87
N GLN A 365 -21.99 6.49 5.58
CA GLN A 365 -22.46 7.76 5.02
C GLN A 365 -21.31 8.69 4.60
N LEU A 366 -20.37 8.13 3.83
CA LEU A 366 -19.21 8.84 3.32
C LEU A 366 -18.74 8.26 1.97
N LEU A 367 -18.00 9.06 1.21
CA LEU A 367 -17.22 8.60 0.06
C LEU A 367 -15.74 8.94 0.27
N THR A 368 -14.84 8.17 -0.34
CA THR A 368 -13.41 8.51 -0.38
C THR A 368 -12.98 8.86 -1.79
N THR A 369 -12.05 9.82 -1.92
CA THR A 369 -11.67 10.36 -3.22
C THR A 369 -10.28 10.98 -3.26
N THR A 370 -9.64 10.92 -4.43
CA THR A 370 -8.50 11.76 -4.81
C THR A 370 -8.91 12.99 -5.62
N GLY A 371 -10.16 13.09 -6.08
CA GLY A 371 -10.65 14.18 -6.92
C GLY A 371 -12.17 14.26 -7.03
N PRO A 372 -12.87 13.28 -7.66
CA PRO A 372 -14.31 13.38 -7.89
C PRO A 372 -15.15 13.39 -6.60
N PHE A 373 -16.19 14.22 -6.56
CA PHE A 373 -17.21 14.19 -5.52
C PHE A 373 -18.47 13.51 -6.06
N VAL A 374 -18.94 12.44 -5.42
CA VAL A 374 -20.02 11.59 -5.95
C VAL A 374 -21.06 11.24 -4.91
N ARG A 375 -22.28 11.74 -5.08
CA ARG A 375 -23.45 11.33 -4.29
C ARG A 375 -24.19 10.22 -5.04
N MET A 376 -24.65 9.19 -4.32
CA MET A 376 -25.48 8.12 -4.87
C MET A 376 -26.70 7.90 -4.00
N THR A 377 -27.86 7.72 -4.65
CA THR A 377 -29.07 7.23 -4.01
C THR A 377 -29.66 6.06 -4.78
N ALA A 378 -30.35 5.18 -4.07
CA ALA A 378 -31.13 4.07 -4.63
C ALA A 378 -32.58 4.22 -4.19
N ASN A 379 -33.51 4.35 -5.16
CA ASN A 379 -34.92 4.68 -4.90
C ASN A 379 -35.10 5.89 -3.95
N GLY A 380 -34.18 6.86 -4.00
CA GLY A 380 -34.19 8.07 -3.15
C GLY A 380 -33.55 7.90 -1.77
N HIS A 381 -33.02 6.73 -1.43
CA HIS A 381 -32.30 6.49 -0.18
C HIS A 381 -30.77 6.63 -0.36
N PRO A 382 -30.04 7.28 0.56
CA PRO A 382 -28.61 7.54 0.41
C PRO A 382 -27.73 6.32 0.68
N MET A 383 -26.44 6.43 0.36
CA MET A 383 -25.38 5.51 0.82
C MET A 383 -25.47 5.23 2.33
N GLY A 384 -25.12 4.01 2.73
CA GLY A 384 -25.27 3.52 4.10
C GLY A 384 -26.66 2.99 4.46
N SER A 385 -27.66 3.17 3.59
CA SER A 385 -29.02 2.68 3.84
C SER A 385 -29.14 1.18 3.59
N VAL A 386 -30.03 0.53 4.34
CA VAL A 386 -30.63 -0.77 3.99
C VAL A 386 -32.06 -0.51 3.52
N ILE A 387 -32.42 -0.93 2.31
CA ILE A 387 -33.74 -0.68 1.74
C ILE A 387 -34.41 -1.96 1.27
N SER A 388 -35.69 -2.11 1.58
CA SER A 388 -36.54 -3.16 1.02
C SER A 388 -37.22 -2.64 -0.24
N VAL A 389 -37.19 -3.43 -1.31
CA VAL A 389 -37.85 -3.11 -2.57
C VAL A 389 -38.83 -4.20 -2.97
N HIS A 390 -39.73 -3.87 -3.91
CA HIS A 390 -40.68 -4.84 -4.50
C HIS A 390 -40.57 -4.91 -6.03
N ASP A 391 -39.71 -4.07 -6.62
CA ASP A 391 -39.39 -4.08 -8.05
C ASP A 391 -38.10 -4.88 -8.25
N THR A 392 -38.06 -5.73 -9.27
CA THR A 392 -36.85 -6.48 -9.64
C THR A 392 -35.76 -5.58 -10.24
N LYS A 393 -36.03 -4.27 -10.36
CA LYS A 393 -35.09 -3.26 -10.84
C LYS A 393 -34.91 -2.14 -9.82
N LEU A 394 -33.65 -1.80 -9.57
CA LEU A 394 -33.27 -0.69 -8.71
C LEU A 394 -33.07 0.59 -9.54
N ASP A 395 -33.65 1.70 -9.10
CA ASP A 395 -33.41 3.02 -9.69
C ASP A 395 -32.27 3.72 -8.95
N LEU A 396 -31.15 3.96 -9.64
CA LEU A 396 -29.98 4.64 -9.09
C LEU A 396 -29.90 6.06 -9.65
N HIS A 397 -29.71 7.02 -8.77
CA HIS A 397 -29.43 8.41 -9.12
C HIS A 397 -28.04 8.77 -8.60
N LEU A 398 -27.18 9.23 -9.50
CA LEU A 398 -25.86 9.74 -9.16
C LEU A 398 -25.83 11.25 -9.37
N ASP A 399 -25.04 11.95 -8.55
CA ASP A 399 -24.67 13.34 -8.72
C ASP A 399 -23.15 13.40 -8.55
N ALA A 400 -22.44 13.46 -9.67
CA ALA A 400 -20.99 13.40 -9.74
C ALA A 400 -20.44 14.74 -10.25
N GLN A 401 -19.47 15.29 -9.51
CA GLN A 401 -18.88 16.60 -9.76
C GLN A 401 -17.35 16.50 -9.74
N VAL A 402 -16.68 17.23 -10.62
CA VAL A 402 -15.22 17.39 -10.63
C VAL A 402 -14.83 18.83 -10.98
N ALA A 403 -13.82 19.36 -10.29
CA ALA A 403 -13.28 20.69 -10.58
C ALA A 403 -12.68 20.72 -12.00
N SER A 404 -12.59 21.92 -12.58
CA SER A 404 -12.20 22.19 -13.97
C SER A 404 -10.88 21.57 -14.43
N TRP A 405 -10.02 21.20 -13.48
CA TRP A 405 -8.70 20.63 -13.71
C TRP A 405 -8.58 19.14 -13.36
N ILE A 406 -9.66 18.51 -12.91
CA ILE A 406 -9.72 17.11 -12.50
C ILE A 406 -10.56 16.34 -13.52
N ASP A 407 -10.01 15.27 -14.07
CA ASP A 407 -10.68 14.45 -15.07
C ASP A 407 -11.72 13.47 -14.49
N LEU A 408 -12.72 13.12 -15.30
CA LEU A 408 -13.74 12.11 -15.01
C LEU A 408 -14.20 11.45 -16.33
N ASP A 409 -13.72 10.24 -16.57
CA ASP A 409 -14.05 9.46 -17.76
C ASP A 409 -15.28 8.56 -17.56
N SER A 410 -15.38 7.94 -16.38
CA SER A 410 -16.41 6.93 -16.16
C SER A 410 -16.87 6.82 -14.72
N ILE A 411 -18.11 6.35 -14.57
CA ILE A 411 -18.69 5.92 -13.31
C ILE A 411 -19.20 4.48 -13.47
N ARG A 412 -18.55 3.55 -12.78
CA ARG A 412 -18.89 2.12 -12.79
C ARG A 412 -19.77 1.80 -11.58
N ILE A 413 -20.71 0.90 -11.79
CA ILE A 413 -21.67 0.46 -10.77
C ILE A 413 -21.38 -0.99 -10.48
N ILE A 414 -21.02 -1.25 -9.23
CA ILE A 414 -20.59 -2.55 -8.78
C ILE A 414 -21.70 -3.12 -7.89
N GLN A 415 -22.16 -4.32 -8.23
CA GLN A 415 -23.14 -5.09 -7.47
C GLN A 415 -22.50 -6.42 -7.08
N ASN A 416 -22.47 -6.73 -5.79
CA ASN A 416 -21.89 -7.98 -5.27
C ASN A 416 -20.46 -8.27 -5.77
N GLY A 417 -19.68 -7.23 -6.07
CA GLY A 417 -18.27 -7.33 -6.48
C GLY A 417 -18.03 -7.41 -7.99
N ASP A 418 -19.08 -7.35 -8.82
CA ASP A 418 -19.00 -7.31 -10.28
C ASP A 418 -19.58 -6.01 -10.83
N GLU A 419 -19.01 -5.52 -11.93
CA GLU A 419 -19.54 -4.36 -12.66
C GLU A 419 -20.81 -4.75 -13.43
N VAL A 420 -21.91 -4.06 -13.14
CA VAL A 420 -23.23 -4.31 -13.76
C VAL A 420 -23.72 -3.18 -14.65
N ALA A 421 -23.14 -1.99 -14.52
CA ALA A 421 -23.37 -0.86 -15.40
C ALA A 421 -22.17 0.09 -15.39
N SER A 422 -22.02 0.85 -16.47
CA SER A 422 -21.02 1.92 -16.57
C SER A 422 -21.61 3.12 -17.31
N ILE A 423 -21.28 4.31 -16.82
CA ILE A 423 -21.58 5.59 -17.46
C ILE A 423 -20.25 6.17 -17.94
N THR A 424 -20.09 6.38 -19.24
CA THR A 424 -18.89 7.01 -19.82
C THR A 424 -19.20 8.43 -20.25
N TYR A 425 -18.26 9.35 -20.00
CA TYR A 425 -18.26 10.70 -20.54
C TYR A 425 -17.26 10.80 -21.70
N GLU A 426 -17.74 11.16 -22.90
CA GLU A 426 -16.91 11.26 -24.11
C GLU A 426 -16.86 12.70 -24.68
N GLY A 427 -17.24 13.69 -23.87
CA GLY A 427 -17.34 15.09 -24.29
C GLY A 427 -16.02 15.85 -24.19
N GLN A 428 -15.79 16.80 -25.10
CA GLN A 428 -14.78 17.84 -24.86
C GLN A 428 -15.26 18.75 -23.73
N ARG A 429 -14.36 19.06 -22.80
CA ARG A 429 -14.67 19.81 -21.59
C ARG A 429 -13.91 21.13 -21.54
N ASP A 430 -14.61 22.18 -21.12
CA ASP A 430 -14.05 23.50 -20.80
C ASP A 430 -14.71 23.95 -19.49
N GLY A 431 -13.97 23.89 -18.38
CA GLY A 431 -14.48 24.22 -17.03
C GLY A 431 -14.95 23.01 -16.20
N PRO A 432 -15.69 23.21 -15.09
CA PRO A 432 -16.14 22.14 -14.19
C PRO A 432 -17.14 21.19 -14.86
N LEU A 433 -17.22 19.94 -14.40
CA LEU A 433 -18.17 18.94 -14.91
C LEU A 433 -19.10 18.47 -13.79
N HIS A 434 -20.39 18.42 -14.12
CA HIS A 434 -21.45 17.95 -13.24
C HIS A 434 -22.35 16.98 -14.01
N LEU A 435 -22.33 15.70 -13.62
CA LEU A 435 -23.13 14.63 -14.21
C LEU A 435 -24.21 14.18 -13.23
N ARG A 436 -25.46 14.09 -13.71
CA ARG A 436 -26.60 13.55 -12.94
C ARG A 436 -27.27 12.34 -13.62
N PRO A 437 -26.52 11.25 -13.90
CA PRO A 437 -27.11 10.12 -14.58
C PRO A 437 -28.12 9.42 -13.67
N ARG A 438 -29.16 8.90 -14.32
CA ARG A 438 -30.14 8.01 -13.71
C ARG A 438 -30.13 6.70 -14.48
N ILE A 439 -29.91 5.61 -13.78
CA ILE A 439 -29.82 4.28 -14.39
C ILE A 439 -30.72 3.30 -13.65
N ARG A 440 -31.11 2.22 -14.33
CA ARG A 440 -31.81 1.10 -13.71
C ARG A 440 -30.99 -0.16 -13.87
N ILE A 441 -30.72 -0.85 -12.76
CA ILE A 441 -30.02 -2.13 -12.73
C ILE A 441 -30.95 -3.23 -12.25
N ASP A 442 -30.70 -4.47 -12.66
CA ASP A 442 -31.49 -5.63 -12.23
C ASP A 442 -30.98 -6.12 -10.85
N ILE A 443 -31.91 -6.42 -9.94
CA ILE A 443 -31.63 -6.89 -8.58
C ILE A 443 -32.35 -8.22 -8.34
N PRO A 444 -31.81 -9.34 -8.85
CA PRO A 444 -32.50 -10.63 -8.82
C PRO A 444 -32.60 -11.25 -7.42
N ARG A 445 -31.90 -10.68 -6.44
CA ARG A 445 -31.83 -11.06 -5.03
C ARG A 445 -31.12 -9.95 -4.25
N ASP A 446 -31.09 -10.11 -2.94
CA ASP A 446 -30.39 -9.21 -2.03
C ASP A 446 -28.95 -8.95 -2.47
N CYS A 447 -28.57 -7.69 -2.41
CA CYS A 447 -27.26 -7.27 -2.88
C CYS A 447 -26.82 -5.97 -2.22
N TRP A 448 -25.53 -5.71 -2.24
CA TRP A 448 -24.99 -4.37 -2.02
C TRP A 448 -24.64 -3.73 -3.36
N VAL A 449 -24.72 -2.41 -3.43
CA VAL A 449 -24.37 -1.62 -4.62
C VAL A 449 -23.46 -0.46 -4.22
N VAL A 450 -22.37 -0.27 -4.97
CA VAL A 450 -21.43 0.87 -4.85
C VAL A 450 -21.21 1.53 -6.21
N ALA A 451 -20.73 2.77 -6.20
CA ALA A 451 -20.28 3.47 -7.40
C ALA A 451 -18.78 3.80 -7.30
N ILE A 452 -18.07 3.65 -8.42
CA ILE A 452 -16.66 4.03 -8.55
C ILE A 452 -16.51 4.99 -9.73
N ALA A 453 -16.07 6.21 -9.47
CA ALA A 453 -15.79 7.22 -10.48
C ALA A 453 -14.29 7.32 -10.73
N GLN A 454 -13.86 7.42 -11.99
CA GLN A 454 -12.44 7.47 -12.36
C GLN A 454 -12.20 8.41 -13.55
N GLY A 455 -11.06 9.11 -13.51
CA GLY A 455 -10.44 9.80 -14.64
C GLY A 455 -9.09 9.16 -15.00
N SER A 456 -8.66 9.34 -16.25
CA SER A 456 -7.41 8.80 -16.79
C SER A 456 -6.33 9.87 -16.99
N GLU A 457 -6.67 11.16 -16.91
CA GLU A 457 -5.67 12.22 -16.94
C GLU A 457 -5.03 12.46 -15.55
N PRO A 458 -3.68 12.59 -15.48
CA PRO A 458 -2.99 12.92 -14.23
C PRO A 458 -3.38 14.28 -13.67
N MET A 459 -3.46 14.37 -12.34
CA MET A 459 -3.71 15.63 -11.60
C MET A 459 -2.51 16.60 -11.56
N THR A 460 -1.60 16.48 -12.53
CA THR A 460 -0.38 17.29 -12.65
C THR A 460 -0.68 18.68 -13.23
N PRO A 461 0.11 19.71 -12.89
CA PRO A 461 1.27 19.71 -12.00
C PRO A 461 0.91 19.80 -10.50
N PHE A 462 -0.37 19.86 -10.13
CA PHE A 462 -0.81 20.19 -8.77
C PHE A 462 -0.56 19.06 -7.78
N VAL A 463 -0.86 17.84 -8.19
CA VAL A 463 -0.60 16.63 -7.42
C VAL A 463 0.38 15.79 -8.23
N MET A 464 1.57 15.59 -7.67
CA MET A 464 2.61 14.76 -8.27
C MET A 464 3.11 13.74 -7.25
N HIS A 465 3.60 12.61 -7.72
CA HIS A 465 4.21 11.60 -6.89
C HIS A 465 5.38 10.93 -7.60
N ASP A 466 6.40 10.52 -6.86
CA ASP A 466 7.66 10.03 -7.43
C ASP A 466 7.51 8.66 -8.13
N ASP A 467 6.58 7.83 -7.66
CA ASP A 467 6.41 6.45 -8.17
C ASP A 467 5.50 6.33 -9.40
N ARG A 468 4.44 7.14 -9.49
CA ARG A 468 3.48 7.16 -10.62
C ARG A 468 2.59 8.39 -10.59
N ASP A 469 1.94 8.68 -11.71
CA ASP A 469 0.90 9.70 -11.82
C ASP A 469 -0.26 9.44 -10.84
N VAL A 470 -0.78 10.52 -10.28
CA VAL A 470 -1.96 10.51 -9.40
C VAL A 470 -3.20 10.74 -10.27
N LEU A 471 -4.10 9.76 -10.24
CA LEU A 471 -5.33 9.75 -11.05
C LEU A 471 -6.56 10.07 -10.19
N PRO A 472 -7.57 10.77 -10.74
CA PRO A 472 -8.84 11.00 -10.08
C PRO A 472 -9.60 9.68 -9.86
N ILE A 473 -9.93 9.36 -8.61
CA ILE A 473 -10.69 8.18 -8.22
C ILE A 473 -11.63 8.58 -7.08
N ALA A 474 -12.89 8.14 -7.14
CA ALA A 474 -13.81 8.19 -6.00
C ALA A 474 -14.54 6.87 -5.80
N ILE A 475 -14.77 6.49 -4.54
CA ILE A 475 -15.46 5.26 -4.14
C ILE A 475 -16.56 5.63 -3.16
N VAL A 476 -17.80 5.34 -3.54
CA VAL A 476 -18.99 5.57 -2.72
C VAL A 476 -19.27 4.33 -1.86
N ASN A 477 -19.51 4.51 -0.56
CA ASN A 477 -19.89 3.41 0.34
C ASN A 477 -21.26 2.78 -0.05
N PRO A 478 -21.54 1.53 0.36
CA PRO A 478 -22.63 0.74 -0.19
C PRO A 478 -24.02 1.22 0.19
N ILE A 479 -24.99 0.94 -0.68
CA ILE A 479 -26.41 0.81 -0.32
C ILE A 479 -26.74 -0.68 -0.34
N TYR A 480 -27.39 -1.17 0.72
CA TYR A 480 -27.81 -2.56 0.86
C TYR A 480 -29.27 -2.71 0.46
N ILE A 481 -29.56 -3.73 -0.34
CA ILE A 481 -30.87 -3.97 -0.95
C ILE A 481 -31.40 -5.30 -0.45
N ASP A 482 -32.51 -5.25 0.28
CA ASP A 482 -33.42 -6.38 0.49
C ASP A 482 -34.35 -6.43 -0.74
N ALA A 483 -34.02 -7.30 -1.68
CA ALA A 483 -34.63 -7.35 -3.00
C ALA A 483 -35.89 -8.22 -3.03
N ASP A 484 -36.01 -9.20 -2.13
CA ASP A 484 -37.20 -10.04 -2.03
C ASP A 484 -38.28 -9.45 -1.11
N GLY A 485 -37.94 -8.41 -0.34
CA GLY A 485 -38.84 -7.61 0.47
C GLY A 485 -39.29 -8.33 1.74
N ASP A 486 -38.51 -9.29 2.24
CA ASP A 486 -38.80 -10.03 3.46
C ASP A 486 -38.48 -9.23 4.76
N GLY A 487 -37.85 -8.06 4.60
CA GLY A 487 -37.46 -7.16 5.68
C GLY A 487 -36.07 -7.43 6.25
N LYS A 488 -35.29 -8.34 5.65
CA LYS A 488 -33.95 -8.71 6.07
C LYS A 488 -33.00 -8.74 4.87
N TYR A 489 -31.97 -7.90 4.90
CA TYR A 489 -30.84 -8.04 3.99
C TYR A 489 -30.09 -9.36 4.24
N THR A 490 -29.99 -10.20 3.21
CA THR A 490 -29.21 -11.44 3.16
C THR A 490 -27.92 -11.21 2.35
N PRO A 491 -26.74 -11.24 2.98
CA PRO A 491 -25.48 -11.05 2.28
C PRO A 491 -25.23 -12.11 1.19
N PRO A 492 -24.50 -11.78 0.11
CA PRO A 492 -24.19 -12.72 -0.96
C PRO A 492 -23.58 -14.05 -0.51
N GLN A 493 -22.73 -14.03 0.53
CA GLN A 493 -22.15 -15.26 1.08
C GLN A 493 -23.21 -16.14 1.77
N GLU A 494 -24.05 -15.56 2.63
CA GLU A 494 -25.15 -16.29 3.29
C GLU A 494 -26.13 -16.85 2.26
N TRP A 495 -26.43 -16.09 1.19
CA TRP A 495 -27.23 -16.55 0.07
C TRP A 495 -26.60 -17.79 -0.60
N ALA A 496 -25.31 -17.76 -0.91
CA ALA A 496 -24.62 -18.89 -1.54
C ALA A 496 -24.63 -20.13 -0.63
N GLU A 497 -24.36 -19.96 0.66
CA GLU A 497 -24.42 -21.02 1.67
C GLU A 497 -25.82 -21.66 1.74
N ASN A 498 -26.89 -20.85 1.71
CA ASN A 498 -28.27 -21.34 1.69
C ASN A 498 -28.59 -22.15 0.42
N ILE A 499 -28.08 -21.73 -0.76
CA ILE A 499 -28.24 -22.49 -2.01
C ILE A 499 -27.54 -23.85 -1.91
N ILE A 500 -26.31 -23.90 -1.39
CA ILE A 500 -25.57 -25.15 -1.21
C ILE A 500 -26.26 -26.06 -0.19
N ALA A 501 -26.74 -25.50 0.93
CA ALA A 501 -27.44 -26.23 1.99
C ALA A 501 -28.73 -26.92 1.51
N SER A 502 -29.34 -26.45 0.41
CA SER A 502 -30.51 -27.10 -0.22
C SER A 502 -30.24 -28.54 -0.67
N ASN A 503 -28.97 -28.91 -0.91
CA ASN A 503 -28.53 -30.21 -1.42
C ASN A 503 -29.22 -30.64 -2.74
N ASN A 504 -29.79 -29.69 -3.48
CA ASN A 504 -30.44 -29.94 -4.77
C ASN A 504 -29.45 -29.68 -5.91
N SER A 505 -28.85 -30.75 -6.46
CA SER A 505 -27.82 -30.63 -7.50
C SER A 505 -28.31 -29.93 -8.78
N GLU A 506 -29.58 -30.10 -9.15
CA GLU A 506 -30.16 -29.42 -10.33
C GLU A 506 -30.27 -27.90 -10.07
N LEU A 507 -30.74 -27.51 -8.88
CA LEU A 507 -30.80 -26.12 -8.47
C LEU A 507 -29.41 -25.49 -8.41
N ILE A 508 -28.45 -26.13 -7.74
CA ILE A 508 -27.08 -25.61 -7.59
C ILE A 508 -26.43 -25.40 -8.96
N LEU A 509 -26.53 -26.37 -9.86
CA LEU A 509 -25.96 -26.27 -11.20
C LEU A 509 -26.66 -25.20 -12.04
N ARG A 510 -27.99 -25.09 -11.95
CA ARG A 510 -28.73 -24.04 -12.66
C ARG A 510 -28.29 -22.67 -12.16
N THR A 511 -28.30 -22.45 -10.84
CA THR A 511 -27.88 -21.20 -10.22
C THR A 511 -26.45 -20.85 -10.60
N PHE A 512 -25.50 -21.78 -10.50
CA PHE A 512 -24.10 -21.52 -10.89
C PHE A 512 -23.97 -21.00 -12.33
N ASN A 513 -24.78 -21.50 -13.27
CA ASN A 513 -24.72 -21.07 -14.67
C ASN A 513 -25.44 -19.74 -14.95
N GLU A 514 -26.31 -19.28 -14.04
CA GLU A 514 -27.14 -18.08 -14.23
C GLU A 514 -26.56 -16.83 -13.55
N VAL A 515 -25.60 -16.99 -12.64
CA VAL A 515 -25.09 -15.92 -11.78
C VAL A 515 -23.75 -15.35 -12.24
N ASN A 516 -23.43 -14.16 -11.76
CA ASN A 516 -22.19 -13.46 -12.09
C ASN A 516 -20.94 -14.18 -11.51
N PRO A 517 -19.72 -13.82 -11.96
CA PRO A 517 -18.50 -14.49 -11.53
C PRO A 517 -18.25 -14.43 -10.01
N THR A 518 -18.57 -13.32 -9.32
CA THR A 518 -18.39 -13.25 -7.87
C THR A 518 -19.35 -14.20 -7.15
N GLU A 519 -20.62 -14.24 -7.52
CA GLU A 519 -21.59 -15.19 -6.95
C GLU A 519 -21.26 -16.65 -7.28
N GLN A 520 -20.76 -16.94 -8.48
CA GLN A 520 -20.20 -18.25 -8.83
C GLN A 520 -19.07 -18.64 -7.86
N SER A 521 -18.18 -17.69 -7.56
CA SER A 521 -17.06 -17.92 -6.65
C SER A 521 -17.56 -18.22 -5.22
N LEU A 522 -18.59 -17.53 -4.74
CA LEU A 522 -19.18 -17.77 -3.42
C LEU A 522 -19.87 -19.14 -3.34
N LEU A 523 -20.59 -19.56 -4.39
CA LEU A 523 -21.16 -20.91 -4.48
C LEU A 523 -20.07 -22.00 -4.44
N VAL A 524 -18.93 -21.76 -5.07
CA VAL A 524 -17.79 -22.69 -5.05
C VAL A 524 -17.13 -22.73 -3.66
N LEU A 525 -16.93 -21.57 -3.01
CA LEU A 525 -16.37 -21.50 -1.66
C LEU A 525 -17.29 -22.16 -0.61
N ALA A 526 -18.60 -22.01 -0.75
CA ALA A 526 -19.58 -22.63 0.14
C ALA A 526 -19.73 -24.15 -0.06
N SER A 527 -19.11 -24.74 -1.08
CA SER A 527 -19.38 -26.11 -1.52
C SER A 527 -18.21 -27.06 -1.30
N GLU A 528 -18.51 -28.22 -0.72
CA GLU A 528 -17.61 -29.38 -0.66
C GLU A 528 -17.80 -30.35 -1.85
N ASN A 529 -18.61 -29.97 -2.84
CA ASN A 529 -18.92 -30.84 -3.97
C ASN A 529 -17.85 -30.72 -5.07
N LYS A 530 -17.07 -31.79 -5.24
CA LYS A 530 -16.03 -31.87 -6.29
C LYS A 530 -16.51 -31.60 -7.72
N GLN A 531 -17.78 -31.88 -8.05
CA GLN A 531 -18.31 -31.54 -9.37
C GLN A 531 -18.36 -30.02 -9.56
N LEU A 532 -18.85 -29.29 -8.56
CA LEU A 532 -18.91 -27.83 -8.60
C LEU A 532 -17.50 -27.22 -8.59
N ILE A 533 -16.60 -27.74 -7.75
CA ILE A 533 -15.19 -27.31 -7.72
C ILE A 533 -14.54 -27.55 -9.10
N SER A 534 -14.77 -28.72 -9.72
CA SER A 534 -14.24 -29.00 -11.06
C SER A 534 -14.82 -28.10 -12.14
N LEU A 535 -16.07 -27.63 -11.99
CA LEU A 535 -16.66 -26.62 -12.88
C LEU A 535 -15.97 -25.27 -12.67
N GLY A 536 -15.76 -24.86 -11.43
CA GLY A 536 -15.05 -23.62 -11.11
C GLY A 536 -13.62 -23.59 -11.63
N LEU A 537 -12.87 -24.69 -11.48
CA LEU A 537 -11.50 -24.82 -12.03
C LEU A 537 -11.44 -24.71 -13.57
N ARG A 538 -12.55 -24.98 -14.26
CA ARG A 538 -12.71 -24.88 -15.72
C ARG A 538 -13.35 -23.57 -16.18
N SER A 539 -13.73 -22.69 -15.26
CA SER A 539 -14.28 -21.38 -15.61
C SER A 539 -13.26 -20.55 -16.37
N ASN A 540 -13.73 -19.62 -17.21
CA ASN A 540 -12.88 -18.59 -17.81
C ASN A 540 -12.63 -17.43 -16.83
N GLU A 541 -13.41 -17.36 -15.75
CA GLU A 541 -13.38 -16.26 -14.80
C GLU A 541 -12.34 -16.50 -13.70
N ARG A 542 -11.38 -15.57 -13.60
CA ARG A 542 -10.25 -15.67 -12.66
C ARG A 542 -10.71 -15.91 -11.22
N ILE A 543 -11.70 -15.15 -10.76
CA ILE A 543 -12.18 -15.22 -9.38
C ILE A 543 -12.82 -16.58 -9.05
N VAL A 544 -13.55 -17.15 -10.00
CA VAL A 544 -14.18 -18.46 -9.84
C VAL A 544 -13.13 -19.56 -9.77
N ARG A 545 -12.07 -19.45 -10.57
CA ARG A 545 -10.94 -20.39 -10.52
C ARG A 545 -10.17 -20.28 -9.21
N LEU A 546 -9.92 -19.07 -8.70
CA LEU A 546 -9.29 -18.84 -7.40
C LEU A 546 -10.12 -19.43 -6.25
N ALA A 547 -11.43 -19.21 -6.25
CA ALA A 547 -12.33 -19.85 -5.29
C ALA A 547 -12.22 -21.38 -5.39
N ALA A 548 -12.20 -21.93 -6.60
CA ALA A 548 -12.12 -23.36 -6.81
C ALA A 548 -10.76 -23.97 -6.40
N THR A 549 -9.64 -23.26 -6.58
CA THR A 549 -8.33 -23.71 -6.07
C THR A 549 -8.34 -23.74 -4.55
N LYS A 550 -8.97 -22.76 -3.88
CA LYS A 550 -9.13 -22.76 -2.42
C LYS A 550 -10.05 -23.85 -1.91
N SER A 551 -11.20 -24.07 -2.53
CA SER A 551 -12.07 -25.20 -2.17
C SER A 551 -11.39 -26.55 -2.41
N ALA A 552 -10.56 -26.68 -3.46
CA ALA A 552 -9.78 -27.89 -3.71
C ALA A 552 -8.70 -28.13 -2.65
N GLU A 553 -8.00 -27.08 -2.22
CA GLU A 553 -7.02 -27.11 -1.12
C GLU A 553 -7.65 -27.62 0.18
N THR A 554 -8.87 -27.18 0.49
CA THR A 554 -9.61 -27.65 1.68
C THR A 554 -10.15 -29.08 1.53
N LEU A 555 -10.72 -29.42 0.37
CA LEU A 555 -11.37 -30.73 0.15
C LEU A 555 -10.38 -31.89 0.05
N LYS A 556 -9.19 -31.65 -0.51
CA LYS A 556 -8.10 -32.63 -0.68
C LYS A 556 -8.48 -33.90 -1.45
N ASP A 557 -9.31 -33.79 -2.49
CA ASP A 557 -9.71 -34.93 -3.34
C ASP A 557 -8.76 -35.11 -4.55
N ASN A 558 -8.08 -36.25 -4.63
CA ASN A 558 -7.14 -36.59 -5.72
C ASN A 558 -7.73 -36.50 -7.13
N SER A 559 -9.05 -36.62 -7.30
CA SER A 559 -9.72 -36.48 -8.60
C SER A 559 -9.67 -35.05 -9.16
N LEU A 560 -9.31 -34.06 -8.35
CA LEU A 560 -9.13 -32.67 -8.76
C LEU A 560 -7.75 -32.36 -9.35
N LEU A 561 -6.74 -33.21 -9.11
CA LEU A 561 -5.36 -33.01 -9.57
C LEU A 561 -5.22 -32.71 -11.07
N PRO A 562 -5.92 -33.41 -12.00
CA PRO A 562 -5.82 -33.09 -13.43
C PRO A 562 -6.32 -31.68 -13.76
N PHE A 563 -7.33 -31.19 -13.04
CA PHE A 563 -7.89 -29.86 -13.25
C PHE A 563 -6.95 -28.78 -12.70
N LEU A 564 -6.39 -28.97 -11.51
CA LEU A 564 -5.40 -28.06 -10.93
C LEU A 564 -4.12 -27.99 -11.78
N ALA A 565 -3.64 -29.12 -12.28
CA ALA A 565 -2.51 -29.18 -13.20
C ALA A 565 -2.76 -28.34 -14.46
N ASN A 566 -3.96 -28.43 -15.03
CA ASN A 566 -4.36 -27.61 -16.18
C ASN A 566 -4.39 -26.11 -15.84
N VAL A 567 -4.75 -25.71 -14.61
CA VAL A 567 -4.69 -24.29 -14.20
C VAL A 567 -3.24 -23.78 -14.23
N ILE A 568 -2.26 -24.56 -13.80
CA ILE A 568 -0.85 -24.15 -13.86
C ILE A 568 -0.35 -24.04 -15.31
N ASP A 569 -0.74 -24.99 -16.15
CA ASP A 569 -0.29 -25.06 -17.55
C ASP A 569 -1.05 -24.06 -18.47
N ASP A 570 -2.18 -23.50 -18.04
CA ASP A 570 -3.02 -22.58 -18.83
C ASP A 570 -2.33 -21.21 -19.03
N PRO A 571 -2.08 -20.77 -20.28
CA PRO A 571 -1.43 -19.49 -20.57
C PRO A 571 -2.19 -18.28 -20.04
N ASN A 572 -3.51 -18.39 -19.81
CA ASN A 572 -4.33 -17.29 -19.28
C ASN A 572 -4.33 -17.21 -17.75
N SER A 573 -3.75 -18.19 -17.05
CA SER A 573 -3.59 -18.09 -15.60
C SER A 573 -2.45 -17.13 -15.26
N ASP A 574 -2.76 -16.09 -14.48
CA ASP A 574 -1.74 -15.23 -13.88
C ASP A 574 -0.91 -16.00 -12.85
N ARG A 575 0.18 -15.37 -12.42
CA ARG A 575 1.12 -15.95 -11.46
C ARG A 575 0.46 -16.33 -10.13
N TYR A 576 -0.50 -15.55 -9.61
CA TYR A 576 -1.14 -15.90 -8.34
C TYR A 576 -2.14 -17.04 -8.49
N LEU A 577 -2.94 -17.04 -9.56
CA LEU A 577 -3.87 -18.15 -9.83
C LEU A 577 -3.12 -19.48 -10.02
N ALA A 578 -2.04 -19.48 -10.80
CA ALA A 578 -1.20 -20.67 -10.97
C ALA A 578 -0.54 -21.08 -9.65
N PHE A 579 -0.10 -20.13 -8.82
CA PHE A 579 0.46 -20.43 -7.51
C PHE A 579 -0.61 -21.02 -6.57
N SER A 580 -1.83 -20.49 -6.55
CA SER A 580 -2.92 -21.04 -5.74
C SER A 580 -3.30 -22.46 -6.17
N ALA A 581 -3.26 -22.76 -7.47
CA ALA A 581 -3.45 -24.13 -7.95
C ALA A 581 -2.31 -25.05 -7.51
N TRP A 582 -1.07 -24.55 -7.50
CA TRP A 582 0.07 -25.29 -6.97
C TRP A 582 -0.08 -25.60 -5.47
N ILE A 583 -0.49 -24.63 -4.64
CA ILE A 583 -0.75 -24.86 -3.20
C ILE A 583 -1.75 -26.01 -3.02
N ALA A 584 -2.84 -26.01 -3.79
CA ALA A 584 -3.84 -27.07 -3.71
C ALA A 584 -3.28 -28.45 -4.14
N ILE A 585 -2.43 -28.50 -5.17
CA ILE A 585 -1.74 -29.75 -5.56
C ILE A 585 -0.83 -30.23 -4.43
N ASP A 586 -0.02 -29.34 -3.87
CA ASP A 586 0.92 -29.64 -2.79
C ASP A 586 0.22 -30.17 -1.53
N GLU A 587 -0.95 -29.62 -1.22
CA GLU A 587 -1.77 -30.07 -0.08
C GLU A 587 -2.46 -31.42 -0.32
N ILE A 588 -2.73 -31.77 -1.59
CA ILE A 588 -3.33 -33.07 -1.98
C ILE A 588 -2.25 -34.17 -2.08
N ASP A 589 -1.12 -33.85 -2.71
CA ASP A 589 -0.03 -34.78 -3.02
C ASP A 589 1.31 -34.03 -3.04
N GLU A 590 2.08 -34.21 -1.96
CA GLU A 590 3.37 -33.54 -1.72
C GLU A 590 4.41 -33.80 -2.84
N GLU A 591 4.44 -35.01 -3.40
CA GLU A 591 5.40 -35.38 -4.45
C GLU A 591 5.05 -34.73 -5.79
N LEU A 592 3.75 -34.66 -6.10
CA LEU A 592 3.28 -33.84 -7.22
C LEU A 592 3.51 -32.35 -6.94
N GLY A 593 3.37 -31.90 -5.70
CA GLY A 593 3.68 -30.54 -5.25
C GLY A 593 5.08 -30.10 -5.68
N LYS A 594 6.12 -30.89 -5.37
CA LYS A 594 7.51 -30.64 -5.79
C LYS A 594 7.64 -30.54 -7.32
N LYS A 595 7.02 -31.49 -8.04
CA LYS A 595 7.06 -31.53 -9.51
C LYS A 595 6.39 -30.31 -10.16
N PHE A 596 5.23 -29.91 -9.65
CA PHE A 596 4.49 -28.77 -10.19
C PHE A 596 5.05 -27.42 -9.74
N LEU A 597 5.76 -27.36 -8.60
CA LEU A 597 6.53 -26.17 -8.23
C LEU A 597 7.59 -25.87 -9.29
N LYS A 598 8.30 -26.90 -9.76
CA LYS A 598 9.27 -26.76 -10.85
C LYS A 598 8.63 -26.20 -12.11
N LYS A 599 7.47 -26.73 -12.52
CA LYS A 599 6.70 -26.19 -13.67
C LYS A 599 6.31 -24.72 -13.47
N TYR A 600 5.82 -24.36 -12.29
CA TYR A 600 5.47 -22.98 -11.96
C TYR A 600 6.68 -22.05 -12.09
N VAL A 601 7.83 -22.46 -11.56
CA VAL A 601 9.08 -21.69 -11.61
C VAL A 601 9.64 -21.60 -13.04
N GLU A 602 9.56 -22.67 -13.83
CA GLU A 602 9.96 -22.62 -15.25
C GLU A 602 9.15 -21.57 -16.03
N ARG A 603 7.90 -21.33 -15.64
CA ARG A 603 7.01 -20.34 -16.25
C ARG A 603 7.18 -18.93 -15.68
N PHE A 604 7.21 -18.78 -14.35
CA PHE A 604 7.14 -17.48 -13.68
C PHE A 604 8.43 -17.07 -12.95
N GLY A 605 9.37 -17.98 -12.77
CA GLY A 605 10.64 -17.75 -12.07
C GLY A 605 10.53 -17.74 -10.55
N TRP A 606 11.68 -17.97 -9.90
CA TRP A 606 11.78 -18.06 -8.44
C TRP A 606 11.39 -16.78 -7.70
N ASN A 607 11.60 -15.61 -8.30
CA ASN A 607 11.22 -14.34 -7.67
C ASN A 607 9.70 -14.25 -7.43
N ASN A 608 8.91 -14.76 -8.37
CA ASN A 608 7.45 -14.82 -8.23
C ASN A 608 7.00 -15.92 -7.28
N ALA A 609 7.64 -17.09 -7.27
CA ALA A 609 7.36 -18.13 -6.26
C ALA A 609 7.63 -17.61 -4.84
N ARG A 610 8.79 -16.96 -4.64
CA ARG A 610 9.19 -16.38 -3.36
C ARG A 610 8.27 -15.26 -2.91
N ARG A 611 7.58 -14.58 -3.83
CA ARG A 611 6.62 -13.52 -3.48
C ARG A 611 5.59 -14.02 -2.48
N TYR A 612 5.14 -15.27 -2.57
CA TYR A 612 4.04 -15.80 -1.77
C TYR A 612 4.49 -16.69 -0.59
N THR A 613 5.78 -16.71 -0.24
CA THR A 613 6.28 -17.55 0.87
C THR A 613 5.77 -17.17 2.26
N LYS A 614 5.21 -15.96 2.41
CA LYS A 614 4.46 -15.57 3.60
C LYS A 614 3.12 -16.33 3.71
N GLU A 615 2.52 -16.70 2.58
CA GLU A 615 1.22 -17.40 2.54
C GLU A 615 1.40 -18.93 2.64
N ARG A 616 2.42 -19.48 1.97
CA ARG A 616 2.73 -20.92 1.98
C ARG A 616 4.23 -21.14 1.82
N GLU A 617 4.83 -21.94 2.72
CA GLU A 617 6.21 -22.38 2.56
C GLU A 617 6.36 -23.24 1.29
N LEU A 618 7.45 -23.05 0.55
CA LEU A 618 7.69 -23.81 -0.68
C LEU A 618 8.17 -25.21 -0.34
N ASN A 619 7.47 -26.22 -0.84
CA ASN A 619 7.89 -27.61 -0.78
C ASN A 619 9.03 -27.86 -1.80
N LEU A 620 10.26 -27.56 -1.38
CA LEU A 620 11.47 -27.72 -2.19
C LEU A 620 12.03 -29.13 -2.06
N SER A 621 12.47 -29.71 -3.18
CA SER A 621 13.29 -30.92 -3.18
C SER A 621 14.70 -30.68 -2.63
N GLY A 622 15.40 -31.76 -2.32
CA GLY A 622 16.78 -31.77 -1.86
C GLY A 622 16.98 -31.27 -0.43
N GLU A 623 18.12 -31.66 0.14
CA GLU A 623 18.50 -31.34 1.51
C GLU A 623 19.52 -30.19 1.60
N PHE A 624 19.54 -29.52 2.76
CA PHE A 624 20.63 -28.59 3.08
C PHE A 624 21.96 -29.32 3.19
N VAL A 625 23.02 -28.73 2.64
CA VAL A 625 24.38 -29.23 2.81
C VAL A 625 24.76 -29.17 4.29
N ARG A 626 25.21 -30.31 4.82
CA ARG A 626 25.48 -30.47 6.26
C ARG A 626 26.94 -30.48 6.62
N ASN A 627 27.81 -30.91 5.71
CA ASN A 627 29.21 -31.09 6.01
C ASN A 627 30.01 -30.07 5.20
N TRP A 628 30.87 -29.32 5.89
CA TRP A 628 31.60 -28.19 5.34
C TRP A 628 33.06 -28.22 5.73
N GLN A 629 33.89 -27.59 4.91
CA GLN A 629 35.20 -27.09 5.33
C GLN A 629 35.17 -25.58 5.39
N VAL A 630 35.60 -25.01 6.50
CA VAL A 630 35.59 -23.57 6.75
C VAL A 630 37.00 -23.06 7.00
N ALA A 631 37.33 -21.90 6.43
CA ALA A 631 38.57 -21.19 6.64
C ALA A 631 38.29 -19.71 6.93
N GLY A 632 38.87 -19.18 8.02
CA GLY A 632 38.61 -17.82 8.48
C GLY A 632 39.10 -17.61 9.92
N TYR A 633 38.91 -16.42 10.49
CA TYR A 633 38.30 -15.22 9.90
C TYR A 633 39.36 -14.28 9.34
N PHE A 634 39.12 -13.63 8.20
CA PHE A 634 40.03 -12.66 7.58
C PHE A 634 39.47 -11.26 7.73
N ALA A 635 40.25 -10.29 8.22
CA ALA A 635 39.79 -8.90 8.32
C ALA A 635 39.42 -8.34 6.94
N ILE A 636 38.35 -7.54 6.88
CA ILE A 636 38.05 -6.77 5.68
C ILE A 636 39.07 -5.63 5.49
N ALA A 637 39.36 -5.26 4.24
CA ALA A 637 40.41 -4.28 3.94
C ALA A 637 39.94 -2.82 4.08
N ASN A 638 38.64 -2.55 3.92
CA ASN A 638 38.06 -1.21 4.04
C ASN A 638 36.76 -1.23 4.84
N ASP A 639 36.81 -0.78 6.09
CA ASP A 639 35.66 -0.75 6.99
C ASP A 639 34.60 0.32 6.64
N ASN A 640 34.97 1.33 5.85
CA ASN A 640 34.08 2.42 5.43
C ASN A 640 33.24 2.05 4.19
N ASP A 641 33.68 1.04 3.43
CA ASP A 641 32.96 0.54 2.25
C ASP A 641 33.04 -1.00 2.25
N ARG A 642 32.38 -1.58 3.26
CA ARG A 642 32.48 -3.02 3.58
C ARG A 642 32.05 -3.90 2.42
N LEU A 643 30.97 -3.53 1.74
CA LEU A 643 30.40 -4.30 0.63
C LEU A 643 31.32 -4.35 -0.59
N SER A 644 32.12 -3.30 -0.83
CA SER A 644 33.14 -3.32 -1.88
C SER A 644 34.17 -4.43 -1.66
N ASN A 645 34.44 -4.85 -0.41
CA ASN A 645 35.40 -5.92 -0.11
C ASN A 645 34.92 -7.29 -0.62
N LEU A 646 33.62 -7.54 -0.71
CA LEU A 646 33.10 -8.79 -1.30
C LEU A 646 33.66 -8.97 -2.73
N ILE A 647 33.70 -7.86 -3.49
CA ILE A 647 34.14 -7.83 -4.89
C ILE A 647 35.65 -7.60 -5.03
N ASN A 648 36.19 -6.66 -4.25
CA ASN A 648 37.51 -6.06 -4.46
C ASN A 648 38.63 -6.73 -3.65
N GLN A 649 38.31 -7.27 -2.46
CA GLN A 649 39.30 -7.94 -1.62
C GLN A 649 39.45 -9.39 -2.08
N LYS A 650 40.20 -9.59 -3.16
CA LYS A 650 40.48 -10.91 -3.72
C LYS A 650 41.69 -11.55 -3.05
N GLN A 651 41.55 -12.77 -2.56
CA GLN A 651 42.63 -13.51 -1.93
C GLN A 651 42.45 -15.01 -2.09
N LEU A 652 43.49 -15.81 -1.78
CA LEU A 652 43.32 -17.25 -1.64
C LEU A 652 42.23 -17.53 -0.58
N PRO A 653 41.31 -18.48 -0.80
CA PRO A 653 41.32 -19.53 -1.82
C PRO A 653 40.44 -19.22 -3.06
N GLU A 654 40.13 -17.94 -3.35
CA GLU A 654 39.31 -17.60 -4.51
C GLU A 654 39.94 -18.12 -5.83
N PRO A 655 39.13 -18.66 -6.76
CA PRO A 655 39.62 -19.14 -8.04
C PRO A 655 40.36 -18.07 -8.84
N ASN A 656 41.35 -18.51 -9.63
CA ASN A 656 42.18 -17.66 -10.49
C ASN A 656 43.00 -16.57 -9.75
N ILE A 657 43.20 -16.71 -8.44
CA ILE A 657 44.10 -15.85 -7.66
C ILE A 657 45.47 -16.52 -7.51
N MET A 658 46.49 -15.93 -8.14
CA MET A 658 47.89 -16.27 -7.89
C MET A 658 48.49 -15.27 -6.90
N SER A 659 48.64 -15.70 -5.64
CA SER A 659 49.30 -14.91 -4.59
C SER A 659 50.48 -15.68 -4.01
N LEU A 660 51.62 -15.00 -3.86
CA LEU A 660 52.79 -15.52 -3.12
C LEU A 660 52.63 -15.38 -1.60
N VAL A 661 51.59 -14.65 -1.16
CA VAL A 661 51.28 -14.42 0.26
C VAL A 661 50.01 -15.17 0.61
N VAL A 662 50.12 -16.12 1.53
CA VAL A 662 48.96 -16.79 2.13
C VAL A 662 48.28 -15.79 3.08
N PRO A 663 46.97 -15.54 2.93
CA PRO A 663 46.27 -14.61 3.82
C PRO A 663 46.30 -15.14 5.25
N LYS A 664 46.37 -14.20 6.20
CA LYS A 664 46.36 -14.50 7.63
C LYS A 664 45.00 -14.19 8.22
N THR A 665 44.56 -15.02 9.15
CA THR A 665 43.36 -14.76 9.94
C THR A 665 43.59 -13.57 10.87
N THR A 666 42.51 -13.07 11.48
CA THR A 666 42.53 -12.02 12.51
C THR A 666 43.45 -12.37 13.69
N ASP A 667 43.62 -13.66 13.99
CA ASP A 667 44.52 -14.17 15.02
C ASP A 667 45.96 -14.40 14.52
N GLY A 668 46.26 -14.04 13.28
CA GLY A 668 47.60 -14.12 12.67
C GLY A 668 47.98 -15.50 12.11
N ASN A 669 47.08 -16.48 12.12
CA ASN A 669 47.32 -17.82 11.58
C ASN A 669 47.18 -17.85 10.05
N PRO A 670 47.95 -18.67 9.32
CA PRO A 670 47.74 -18.84 7.88
C PRO A 670 46.39 -19.52 7.59
N LEU A 671 45.89 -19.39 6.36
CA LEU A 671 44.70 -20.09 5.89
C LEU A 671 44.79 -21.60 6.15
N THR A 672 43.85 -22.13 6.93
CA THR A 672 43.64 -23.55 7.21
C THR A 672 42.17 -23.90 7.11
N TRP A 673 41.86 -25.13 6.71
CA TRP A 673 40.48 -25.64 6.64
C TRP A 673 40.15 -26.44 7.89
N VAL A 674 39.00 -26.17 8.47
CA VAL A 674 38.43 -26.88 9.62
C VAL A 674 37.11 -27.51 9.18
N ASP A 675 36.94 -28.80 9.48
CA ASP A 675 35.69 -29.49 9.22
C ASP A 675 34.62 -28.97 10.18
N MET A 676 33.46 -28.62 9.65
CA MET A 676 32.31 -28.11 10.39
C MET A 676 31.02 -28.78 9.91
N GLN A 677 30.05 -28.87 10.81
CA GLN A 677 28.71 -29.34 10.47
C GLN A 677 27.68 -28.25 10.69
N SER A 678 26.71 -28.18 9.77
CA SER A 678 25.52 -27.37 9.97
C SER A 678 24.68 -27.93 11.12
N GLU A 679 23.98 -27.05 11.83
CA GLU A 679 22.95 -27.39 12.81
C GLU A 679 21.83 -28.22 12.16
N GLY A 680 20.98 -28.86 12.98
CA GLY A 680 19.94 -29.81 12.55
C GLY A 680 18.94 -29.28 11.52
N ASP A 681 18.86 -27.97 11.35
CA ASP A 681 17.96 -27.32 10.41
C ASP A 681 18.65 -26.78 9.14
N GLY A 682 19.95 -27.00 8.99
CA GLY A 682 20.75 -26.63 7.82
C GLY A 682 21.67 -25.43 8.05
N TYR A 683 21.57 -24.75 9.19
CA TYR A 683 22.36 -23.56 9.48
C TYR A 683 23.84 -23.87 9.73
N LEU A 684 24.73 -23.41 8.87
CA LEU A 684 26.16 -23.39 9.18
C LEU A 684 26.45 -22.15 10.04
N ASN A 685 26.62 -22.37 11.34
CA ASN A 685 26.96 -21.32 12.29
C ASN A 685 28.44 -20.93 12.15
N LEU A 686 28.68 -19.69 11.74
CA LEU A 686 30.01 -19.10 11.56
C LEU A 686 30.26 -18.00 12.59
N SER A 687 29.53 -17.94 13.71
CA SER A 687 29.81 -17.03 14.82
C SER A 687 30.71 -17.70 15.86
N LEU A 688 31.92 -18.07 15.48
CA LEU A 688 32.87 -18.77 16.35
C LEU A 688 33.99 -17.82 16.81
N GLY A 689 34.15 -17.62 18.13
CA GLY A 689 35.23 -16.81 18.71
C GLY A 689 34.83 -15.40 19.16
N ASP A 690 35.81 -14.62 19.61
CA ASP A 690 35.58 -13.37 20.38
C ASP A 690 35.08 -12.19 19.51
N THR A 691 35.39 -12.16 18.20
CA THR A 691 34.88 -11.15 17.25
C THR A 691 34.70 -11.73 15.85
N THR A 692 33.46 -11.75 15.34
CA THR A 692 33.14 -12.09 13.93
C THR A 692 32.60 -10.89 13.16
N GLU A 693 32.93 -9.68 13.63
CA GLU A 693 32.56 -8.43 12.98
C GLU A 693 33.64 -8.00 11.99
N ASN A 694 33.23 -7.49 10.84
CA ASN A 694 34.13 -6.96 9.79
C ASN A 694 35.13 -8.00 9.29
N VAL A 695 34.63 -9.21 9.03
CA VAL A 695 35.46 -10.32 8.59
C VAL A 695 34.89 -11.04 7.37
N ILE A 696 35.75 -11.80 6.72
CA ILE A 696 35.43 -12.76 5.68
C ILE A 696 35.70 -14.17 6.22
N ALA A 697 34.78 -15.09 5.95
CA ALA A 697 35.00 -16.51 6.06
C ALA A 697 34.77 -17.19 4.70
N TYR A 698 35.50 -18.26 4.46
CA TYR A 698 35.27 -19.14 3.32
C TYR A 698 34.69 -20.45 3.79
N ALA A 699 33.68 -20.96 3.09
CA ALA A 699 33.14 -22.29 3.29
C ALA A 699 33.19 -23.05 1.97
N ARG A 700 33.53 -24.34 1.99
CA ARG A 700 33.54 -25.17 0.78
C ARG A 700 32.96 -26.56 1.02
N CYS A 701 32.43 -27.13 -0.06
CA CYS A 701 31.92 -28.49 -0.14
C CYS A 701 32.04 -28.99 -1.59
N TRP A 702 31.66 -30.25 -1.84
CA TRP A 702 31.62 -30.83 -3.18
C TRP A 702 30.23 -31.40 -3.45
N LEU A 703 29.72 -31.19 -4.65
CA LEU A 703 28.44 -31.73 -5.13
C LEU A 703 28.67 -32.80 -6.19
N TRP A 704 28.12 -33.99 -6.00
CA TRP A 704 28.15 -35.05 -7.01
C TRP A 704 26.90 -34.99 -7.89
N SER A 705 27.09 -34.99 -9.21
CA SER A 705 26.01 -35.05 -10.20
C SER A 705 26.09 -36.34 -11.04
N PRO A 706 24.97 -37.02 -11.32
CA PRO A 706 24.95 -38.24 -12.15
C PRO A 706 25.36 -38.02 -13.60
N ASP A 707 25.08 -36.82 -14.11
CA ASP A 707 25.30 -36.35 -15.47
C ASP A 707 25.54 -34.82 -15.47
N GLU A 708 25.75 -34.25 -16.65
CA GLU A 708 25.77 -32.79 -16.79
C GLU A 708 24.33 -32.28 -16.79
N ARG A 709 23.99 -31.41 -15.84
CA ARG A 709 22.64 -30.87 -15.69
C ARG A 709 22.63 -29.48 -15.08
N LYS A 710 21.60 -28.71 -15.42
CA LYS A 710 21.27 -27.47 -14.72
C LYS A 710 20.52 -27.81 -13.44
N ILE A 711 20.94 -27.23 -12.33
CA ILE A 711 20.27 -27.33 -11.04
C ILE A 711 19.90 -25.94 -10.52
N ASP A 712 18.83 -25.88 -9.76
CA ASP A 712 18.48 -24.71 -8.96
C ASP A 712 18.92 -24.94 -7.51
N PHE A 713 19.23 -23.85 -6.81
CA PHE A 713 19.68 -23.92 -5.42
C PHE A 713 19.21 -22.69 -4.64
N THR A 714 19.20 -22.82 -3.31
CA THR A 714 18.93 -21.71 -2.40
C THR A 714 20.15 -21.34 -1.58
N ILE A 715 20.31 -20.04 -1.30
CA ILE A 715 21.32 -19.50 -0.40
C ILE A 715 20.65 -18.57 0.62
N GLY A 716 21.09 -18.70 1.88
CA GLY A 716 20.77 -17.77 2.95
C GLY A 716 22.01 -17.44 3.76
N SER A 717 22.76 -16.42 3.36
CA SER A 717 23.93 -15.94 4.11
C SER A 717 23.57 -14.81 5.06
N ASP A 718 24.40 -14.65 6.09
CA ASP A 718 24.52 -13.36 6.77
C ASP A 718 25.37 -12.42 5.90
N ASP A 719 24.88 -11.19 5.74
CA ASP A 719 25.41 -10.13 4.88
C ASP A 719 25.81 -10.63 3.47
N GLY A 720 26.99 -10.21 3.00
CA GLY A 720 27.43 -10.39 1.62
C GLY A 720 27.89 -11.82 1.35
N CYS A 721 27.49 -12.40 0.22
CA CYS A 721 27.90 -13.74 -0.19
C CYS A 721 28.23 -13.83 -1.67
N ARG A 722 29.33 -14.53 -1.96
CA ARG A 722 29.73 -14.93 -3.31
C ARG A 722 29.98 -16.43 -3.34
N MET A 723 29.49 -17.10 -4.39
CA MET A 723 29.64 -18.53 -4.57
C MET A 723 30.29 -18.82 -5.93
N TRP A 724 31.19 -19.79 -5.92
CA TRP A 724 31.78 -20.39 -7.11
C TRP A 724 31.42 -21.87 -7.21
N VAL A 725 31.20 -22.33 -8.42
CA VAL A 725 31.08 -23.76 -8.78
C VAL A 725 32.02 -24.01 -9.95
N ASN A 726 32.92 -24.99 -9.84
CA ASN A 726 33.94 -25.28 -10.86
C ASN A 726 34.72 -24.02 -11.30
N ASP A 727 35.15 -23.21 -10.34
CA ASP A 727 35.89 -21.96 -10.55
C ASP A 727 35.12 -20.80 -11.20
N GLU A 728 33.84 -20.98 -11.56
CA GLU A 728 32.97 -19.93 -12.09
C GLU A 728 32.09 -19.31 -11.01
N VAL A 729 31.95 -17.97 -11.01
CA VAL A 729 31.03 -17.27 -10.09
C VAL A 729 29.59 -17.54 -10.54
N VAL A 730 28.82 -18.21 -9.68
CA VAL A 730 27.40 -18.55 -9.96
C VAL A 730 26.42 -17.76 -9.08
N TYR A 731 26.93 -17.09 -8.05
CA TYR A 731 26.13 -16.22 -7.18
C TYR A 731 26.99 -15.09 -6.60
N ASN A 732 26.40 -13.90 -6.51
CA ASN A 732 27.05 -12.72 -5.93
C ASN A 732 25.99 -11.73 -5.42
N ASP A 733 25.88 -11.60 -4.10
CA ASP A 733 24.93 -10.71 -3.42
C ASP A 733 25.68 -9.92 -2.34
N ALA A 734 25.67 -8.60 -2.44
CA ALA A 734 26.31 -7.70 -1.48
C ALA A 734 25.27 -7.03 -0.56
N SER A 735 24.09 -7.61 -0.38
CA SER A 735 23.07 -7.06 0.50
C SER A 735 23.42 -7.26 1.98
N TRP A 736 23.06 -6.30 2.83
CA TRP A 736 23.02 -6.48 4.28
C TRP A 736 21.80 -7.31 4.66
N GLN A 737 22.00 -8.43 5.33
CA GLN A 737 20.91 -9.38 5.57
C GLN A 737 21.24 -10.44 6.61
N SER A 738 20.26 -10.86 7.39
CA SER A 738 20.43 -12.06 8.21
C SER A 738 20.33 -13.35 7.40
N ALA A 739 21.09 -14.37 7.79
CA ALA A 739 20.93 -15.72 7.26
C ALA A 739 19.51 -16.26 7.52
N ARG A 740 18.82 -16.70 6.45
CA ARG A 740 17.49 -17.33 6.52
C ARG A 740 17.40 -18.47 5.51
N LYS A 741 16.70 -19.55 5.87
CA LYS A 741 16.40 -20.66 4.96
C LYS A 741 15.75 -20.16 3.68
N ASP A 742 16.19 -20.70 2.56
CA ASP A 742 15.57 -20.52 1.25
C ASP A 742 15.34 -19.04 0.85
N ARG A 743 16.21 -18.14 1.32
CA ARG A 743 16.05 -16.69 1.16
C ARG A 743 16.25 -16.22 -0.28
N LYS A 744 17.25 -16.76 -0.97
CA LYS A 744 17.66 -16.37 -2.33
C LYS A 744 17.75 -17.62 -3.19
N PHE A 745 17.29 -17.51 -4.43
CA PHE A 745 17.30 -18.59 -5.41
C PHE A 745 18.26 -18.23 -6.55
N SER A 746 19.01 -19.21 -7.02
CA SER A 746 19.84 -19.09 -8.23
C SER A 746 19.98 -20.47 -8.89
N SER A 747 20.70 -20.52 -10.00
CA SER A 747 20.89 -21.73 -10.79
C SER A 747 22.31 -21.84 -11.31
N CYS A 748 22.82 -23.05 -11.46
CA CYS A 748 24.10 -23.31 -12.13
C CYS A 748 24.07 -24.65 -12.89
N THR A 749 25.10 -24.89 -13.70
CA THR A 749 25.29 -26.18 -14.36
C THR A 749 26.35 -26.98 -13.60
N LEU A 750 26.00 -28.20 -13.22
CA LEU A 750 26.94 -29.18 -12.69
C LEU A 750 27.43 -30.08 -13.82
N GLN A 751 28.72 -30.41 -13.79
CA GLN A 751 29.30 -31.46 -14.63
C GLN A 751 29.04 -32.82 -14.00
N LYS A 752 29.04 -33.88 -14.83
CA LYS A 752 29.02 -35.25 -14.33
C LYS A 752 30.17 -35.51 -13.37
N GLY A 753 29.88 -36.10 -12.21
CA GLY A 753 30.83 -36.36 -11.15
C GLY A 753 30.88 -35.24 -10.10
N TRP A 754 32.02 -35.07 -9.45
CA TRP A 754 32.18 -34.15 -8.33
C TRP A 754 32.54 -32.73 -8.78
N ASN A 755 31.78 -31.75 -8.29
CA ASN A 755 31.91 -30.33 -8.58
C ASN A 755 32.32 -29.60 -7.29
N PRO A 756 33.51 -28.97 -7.21
CA PRO A 756 33.87 -28.13 -6.08
C PRO A 756 32.98 -26.89 -5.99
N VAL A 757 32.58 -26.57 -4.78
CA VAL A 757 31.79 -25.38 -4.43
C VAL A 757 32.52 -24.58 -3.37
N LEU A 758 32.71 -23.29 -3.61
CA LEU A 758 33.33 -22.35 -2.67
C LEU A 758 32.38 -21.20 -2.40
N PHE A 759 32.27 -20.80 -1.14
CA PHE A 759 31.57 -19.62 -0.68
C PHE A 759 32.56 -18.66 -0.04
N LYS A 760 32.36 -17.36 -0.29
CA LYS A 760 32.93 -16.25 0.45
C LYS A 760 31.77 -15.54 1.14
N ILE A 761 31.82 -15.49 2.46
CA ILE A 761 30.81 -14.84 3.29
C ILE A 761 31.50 -13.65 3.96
N LEU A 762 30.95 -12.46 3.76
CA LEU A 762 31.41 -11.22 4.35
C LEU A 762 30.42 -10.83 5.44
N ASN A 763 30.88 -10.71 6.68
CA ASN A 763 30.08 -10.32 7.82
C ASN A 763 30.43 -8.90 8.28
N GLY A 764 29.43 -8.05 8.44
CA GLY A 764 29.58 -6.73 9.00
C GLY A 764 29.55 -6.77 10.53
N ASN A 765 28.41 -7.08 11.11
CA ASN A 765 28.17 -7.01 12.55
C ASN A 765 27.34 -8.23 13.03
N SER A 766 27.33 -8.50 14.34
CA SER A 766 26.44 -9.51 14.95
C SER A 766 26.70 -10.96 14.48
N SER A 767 25.66 -11.76 14.26
CA SER A 767 25.76 -13.18 13.90
C SER A 767 26.28 -13.38 12.47
N MET A 768 26.92 -14.50 12.20
CA MET A 768 27.42 -14.89 10.89
C MET A 768 27.02 -16.33 10.60
N GLY A 769 26.48 -16.61 9.41
CA GLY A 769 26.17 -17.98 9.03
C GLY A 769 25.71 -18.14 7.59
N LEU A 770 25.42 -19.40 7.22
CA LEU A 770 25.09 -19.79 5.86
C LEU A 770 24.07 -20.94 5.83
N TYR A 771 23.04 -20.82 5.00
CA TYR A 771 22.22 -21.91 4.50
C TYR A 771 22.52 -22.14 3.02
N PHE A 772 22.63 -23.41 2.61
CA PHE A 772 22.74 -23.79 1.21
C PHE A 772 22.01 -25.10 0.94
N ARG A 773 21.01 -25.06 0.05
CA ARG A 773 20.22 -26.23 -0.39
C ARG A 773 20.36 -26.37 -1.90
N VAL A 774 20.58 -27.59 -2.38
CA VAL A 774 20.46 -27.92 -3.80
C VAL A 774 19.06 -28.48 -4.03
N ILE A 775 18.30 -27.93 -4.98
CA ILE A 775 16.91 -28.30 -5.24
C ILE A 775 16.87 -29.47 -6.24
N ASP A 776 17.49 -30.60 -5.87
CA ASP A 776 17.55 -31.84 -6.64
C ASP A 776 17.91 -33.01 -5.72
N ASP A 777 17.03 -34.02 -5.61
CA ASP A 777 17.20 -35.17 -4.72
C ASP A 777 18.29 -36.16 -5.20
N GLU A 778 18.72 -36.08 -6.46
CA GLU A 778 19.80 -36.92 -7.00
C GLU A 778 21.20 -36.37 -6.71
N ILE A 779 21.30 -35.11 -6.25
CA ILE A 779 22.59 -34.48 -5.93
C ILE A 779 22.99 -34.81 -4.49
N THR A 780 24.19 -35.39 -4.35
CA THR A 780 24.77 -35.68 -3.03
C THR A 780 25.93 -34.73 -2.73
N ASN A 781 26.22 -34.50 -1.44
CA ASN A 781 27.28 -33.59 -1.01
C ASN A 781 28.33 -34.27 -0.13
N SER A 782 29.55 -33.74 -0.15
CA SER A 782 30.67 -34.17 0.70
C SER A 782 31.45 -32.95 1.21
N ALA A 783 31.95 -33.04 2.46
CA ALA A 783 32.90 -32.08 3.02
C ALA A 783 34.36 -32.35 2.63
N ALA A 784 34.68 -33.58 2.25
CA ALA A 784 36.03 -33.95 1.86
C ALA A 784 36.12 -33.97 0.33
N GLU A 785 37.25 -33.49 -0.21
CA GLU A 785 37.58 -33.62 -1.62
C GLU A 785 37.53 -35.12 -1.99
N PRO A 786 36.55 -35.53 -2.79
CA PRO A 786 36.38 -36.94 -3.10
C PRO A 786 37.52 -37.38 -4.01
N THR A 787 38.14 -38.51 -3.71
CA THR A 787 39.14 -39.10 -4.61
C THR A 787 38.50 -39.34 -5.97
N ARG A 788 39.07 -38.74 -7.03
CA ARG A 788 38.64 -38.99 -8.42
C ARG A 788 38.69 -40.50 -8.68
N GLN A 789 37.52 -41.15 -8.76
CA GLN A 789 37.40 -42.50 -9.31
C GLN A 789 37.32 -42.46 -10.82
#